data_AF-A0A9J6EZ93-F1
#
_entry.id   AF-A0A9J6EZ93-F1
#
_cell.length_a   1.000
_cell.length_b   1.000
_cell.length_c   1.000
_cell.angle_alpha   90.00
_cell.angle_beta   90.00
_cell.angle_gamma   90.00
#
_symmetry.space_group_name_H-M   'P 1'
#
loop_
_entity.id
_entity.type
_entity.pdbx_description
1 polymer ?
#
loop_
_entity_poly.entity_id
_entity_poly.type
_entity_poly.pdbx_seq_one_letter_code
_entity_poly.pdbx_strand_id
1 'polypeptide(L)'
;MDASAPVVDALCAGEQQPESTANGGDETPTNAKVSVRDRGEVTAENIEATVDDVQLEQQHDDRQSTSPVHSSSEDSSCSDESSTDEEDISPDDLLRPSLFIDSVGYDRDINVSGTLRKLYPASLRRTLPETVESDTIYYMTRKFVRHFTTLHVERECDAHGVYVCVACSSAQRTLAQIREAIGRDGEGRSIALKNANFMKLLVHLCNLESPDATRICTISSREMRAFYESAASCKIVGTASLLEDEQSEKLWKRFFGAAASTIKKITYTVKLRRNRRTDRAGYDGVDDFLETATKRGKQALDSNADPPTEADSLIIADCLDARHMIVYESLKAKEDAAAIDVLMAQCSQQLPNRKPRREPPNVGDIVGLVLSSECVQRVLVVKVIEDVASVWSIDHGHFHNVSWKDLINVAPSLRSMPPTVALAVLQDVEAVPFLKLLRECVKVLRVATNHGTHEETFHALVVTKVAAFGIADVLSDLFSFPDHVTRMTAAECLIKICRRHNGRQAVAKAACVPKALLRLDDLTRSHFLVGDDHSIAMVTKEMRALLNLLESMFFRNERLRLELAKTELLAVIVRVHQCLPPTCTVLRDVKRCLRAILGAPQGYSSPQWQHQSQHQQQQRQTEYCNSQQYNGGSRQNQEARSGAYRRPQCVHDREAAPPAQVKLVAITPEKLKEMAALSCYPTSEALQSAKAAEAASRPLPTEIPKPMANVPPSSACTGGAAAPTAPCGRFYIRSTLVSLRSDETHELRPLGSMKQASARTLANLVCSFLNTWKPCSIYYGISLDGFVRGVMLNHEERDALRRGIDFMVGNLRPHLTSTSIGVEFVPVLRHAADKPEEAHHYVVEVWVRGVHPVTYTTSDGECYLREGDMSYRAGSDDVRAWIVRVQEEHYLQERNRSTLKEGESPAAGDAPSSLG
;
A
#
# COMPACT_ATOMS: atom_id res chain seq x y z
N MET A 1 -64.92 -6.72 28.17
CA MET A 1 -65.75 -5.88 29.05
C MET A 1 -64.81 -5.22 30.04
N ASP A 2 -64.96 -3.90 30.18
CA ASP A 2 -64.68 -3.03 31.35
C ASP A 2 -63.41 -3.33 32.19
N ALA A 3 -62.36 -2.50 32.27
CA ALA A 3 -62.25 -1.03 32.43
C ALA A 3 -62.61 -0.49 33.82
N SER A 4 -61.60 -0.11 34.63
CA SER A 4 -61.64 0.99 35.62
C SER A 4 -60.34 1.11 36.45
N ALA A 5 -59.84 2.33 36.61
CA ALA A 5 -59.14 2.84 37.82
C ALA A 5 -60.18 3.65 38.66
N PRO A 6 -59.93 4.44 39.74
CA PRO A 6 -58.70 5.16 40.17
C PRO A 6 -58.54 5.32 41.73
N VAL A 7 -58.03 6.48 42.23
CA VAL A 7 -58.07 7.06 43.62
C VAL A 7 -56.96 6.58 44.60
N VAL A 8 -55.93 7.37 44.99
CA VAL A 8 -55.83 8.54 45.95
C VAL A 8 -55.69 8.06 47.44
N ASP A 9 -54.90 8.61 48.38
CA ASP A 9 -54.57 10.02 48.75
C ASP A 9 -53.23 10.22 49.56
N ALA A 10 -53.05 11.44 50.12
CA ALA A 10 -52.07 11.97 51.11
C ALA A 10 -50.71 12.45 50.56
N LEU A 11 -50.27 13.72 50.60
CA LEU A 11 -50.45 14.94 51.45
C LEU A 11 -49.70 15.02 52.79
N CYS A 12 -48.73 15.95 52.86
CA CYS A 12 -48.46 16.84 54.00
C CYS A 12 -47.72 18.11 53.49
N ALA A 13 -47.91 19.27 54.14
CA ALA A 13 -47.51 20.58 53.59
C ALA A 13 -46.97 21.59 54.64
N GLY A 14 -46.55 22.78 54.18
CA GLY A 14 -45.99 23.91 54.96
C GLY A 14 -44.68 24.39 54.31
N GLU A 15 -44.57 25.50 53.57
CA GLU A 15 -44.90 26.92 53.84
C GLU A 15 -44.11 27.55 55.01
N GLN A 16 -43.16 28.45 54.70
CA GLN A 16 -43.26 29.90 55.00
C GLN A 16 -41.99 30.70 54.58
N GLN A 17 -42.24 31.89 54.03
CA GLN A 17 -41.37 33.09 54.03
C GLN A 17 -41.94 34.07 55.11
N PRO A 18 -41.33 35.24 55.49
CA PRO A 18 -40.39 36.08 54.72
C PRO A 18 -39.29 36.84 55.54
N GLU A 19 -38.60 37.81 54.88
CA GLU A 19 -37.94 39.03 55.43
C GLU A 19 -36.82 38.91 56.52
N SER A 20 -35.95 39.90 56.79
CA SER A 20 -35.34 41.02 56.00
C SER A 20 -34.09 41.58 56.74
N THR A 21 -33.59 42.77 56.38
CA THR A 21 -32.48 43.57 57.00
C THR A 21 -31.02 43.10 56.75
N ALA A 22 -29.99 43.96 56.76
CA ALA A 22 -29.86 45.41 56.46
C ALA A 22 -28.37 45.83 56.34
N ASN A 23 -28.09 46.94 55.63
CA ASN A 23 -26.81 47.69 55.57
C ASN A 23 -25.59 46.95 54.96
N GLY A 24 -24.57 47.60 54.38
CA GLY A 24 -24.40 49.02 54.04
C GLY A 24 -22.91 49.37 53.88
N GLY A 25 -22.54 50.17 52.87
CA GLY A 25 -21.14 50.58 52.61
C GLY A 25 -20.95 51.13 51.19
N ASP A 26 -20.09 52.14 51.04
CA ASP A 26 -19.92 52.96 49.82
C ASP A 26 -18.42 53.27 49.58
N GLU A 27 -18.16 54.13 48.59
CA GLU A 27 -16.91 54.83 48.27
C GLU A 27 -15.84 54.12 47.41
N THR A 28 -15.58 54.75 46.25
CA THR A 28 -14.32 54.64 45.48
C THR A 28 -13.17 55.36 46.20
N PRO A 29 -11.91 55.16 45.80
CA PRO A 29 -11.36 56.25 44.97
C PRO A 29 -10.43 55.84 43.82
N THR A 30 -10.27 56.81 42.92
CA THR A 30 -9.23 56.91 41.89
C THR A 30 -7.81 56.73 42.42
N ASN A 31 -6.87 56.35 41.54
CA ASN A 31 -5.48 56.75 41.74
C ASN A 31 -4.80 57.07 40.40
N ALA A 32 -3.96 58.13 40.34
CA ALA A 32 -3.42 58.64 39.09
C ALA A 32 -2.11 59.45 39.24
N LYS A 33 -1.18 59.18 38.30
CA LYS A 33 -0.20 60.13 37.71
C LYS A 33 1.03 60.55 38.54
N VAL A 34 2.17 60.73 37.81
CA VAL A 34 3.47 61.34 38.19
C VAL A 34 4.23 60.67 39.38
N SER A 35 5.57 60.68 39.53
CA SER A 35 6.74 61.23 38.81
C SER A 35 8.02 60.40 39.22
N VAL A 36 9.29 60.60 38.80
CA VAL A 36 10.01 61.62 37.99
C VAL A 36 11.35 61.05 37.42
N ARG A 37 11.87 61.65 36.32
CA ARG A 37 13.27 61.72 35.82
C ARG A 37 14.27 60.54 35.86
N ASP A 38 14.83 60.27 34.67
CA ASP A 38 16.25 60.41 34.28
C ASP A 38 17.37 60.41 35.34
N ARG A 39 18.33 59.47 35.21
CA ARG A 39 19.70 59.71 34.65
C ARG A 39 20.60 58.49 34.82
N GLY A 40 21.59 58.31 33.95
CA GLY A 40 22.73 57.39 34.19
C GLY A 40 23.27 56.68 32.95
N GLU A 41 24.15 57.35 32.20
CA GLU A 41 25.21 56.65 31.45
C GLU A 41 26.34 56.27 32.43
N VAL A 42 27.21 55.31 32.09
CA VAL A 42 28.70 55.42 32.10
C VAL A 42 29.36 54.07 31.77
N THR A 43 30.58 54.19 31.23
CA THR A 43 31.51 53.25 30.58
C THR A 43 31.82 51.91 31.25
N ALA A 44 32.45 51.02 30.47
CA ALA A 44 33.17 49.83 30.93
C ALA A 44 34.58 50.15 31.45
N GLU A 45 35.20 49.21 32.18
CA GLU A 45 36.65 48.98 32.15
C GLU A 45 37.03 47.55 32.62
N ASN A 46 38.32 47.21 32.60
CA ASN A 46 38.87 45.84 32.69
C ASN A 46 39.10 45.33 34.13
N ILE A 47 39.45 44.04 34.26
CA ILE A 47 40.65 43.57 35.00
C ILE A 47 40.99 42.11 34.61
N GLU A 48 42.27 41.73 34.74
CA GLU A 48 42.88 40.48 34.26
C GLU A 48 43.10 39.44 35.39
N ALA A 49 43.95 38.43 35.11
CA ALA A 49 44.60 37.48 36.05
C ALA A 49 43.73 36.33 36.63
N THR A 50 44.24 35.11 36.84
CA THR A 50 45.51 34.44 36.44
C THR A 50 45.32 32.91 36.49
N VAL A 51 46.09 32.15 35.71
CA VAL A 51 46.33 30.71 35.93
C VAL A 51 47.78 30.37 35.51
N ASP A 52 48.61 29.92 36.44
CA ASP A 52 49.99 29.52 36.18
C ASP A 52 50.15 28.00 36.04
N ASP A 53 50.46 27.57 34.82
CA ASP A 53 51.66 26.80 34.43
C ASP A 53 51.89 25.33 34.90
N VAL A 54 52.94 24.72 34.32
CA VAL A 54 53.69 23.49 34.67
C VAL A 54 53.27 22.16 33.98
N GLN A 55 53.78 22.00 32.73
CA GLN A 55 54.59 20.84 32.26
C GLN A 55 53.93 19.44 32.06
N LEU A 56 54.50 18.47 31.29
CA LEU A 56 55.78 18.33 30.54
C LEU A 56 55.60 17.35 29.33
N GLU A 57 56.64 17.26 28.48
CA GLU A 57 56.98 16.22 27.47
C GLU A 57 55.97 15.79 26.38
N GLN A 58 56.37 16.03 25.11
CA GLN A 58 56.65 14.91 24.20
C GLN A 58 57.75 15.28 23.18
N GLN A 59 58.41 14.27 22.62
CA GLN A 59 59.71 14.42 21.95
C GLN A 59 59.65 14.54 20.43
N HIS A 60 60.76 15.10 19.96
CA HIS A 60 61.23 15.45 18.63
C HIS A 60 61.29 14.33 17.55
N ASP A 61 61.63 14.79 16.34
CA ASP A 61 62.31 14.12 15.21
C ASP A 61 61.50 13.40 14.11
N ASP A 62 61.90 13.43 12.82
CA ASP A 62 62.69 14.43 12.04
C ASP A 62 62.53 14.12 10.51
N ARG A 63 62.99 15.03 9.64
CA ARG A 63 63.42 14.85 8.22
C ARG A 63 62.41 14.84 7.07
N GLN A 64 62.34 16.04 6.47
CA GLN A 64 62.81 16.36 5.11
C GLN A 64 62.14 15.73 3.87
N SER A 65 61.74 16.64 2.99
CA SER A 65 61.29 16.45 1.61
C SER A 65 62.43 16.38 0.59
N THR A 66 62.21 15.64 -0.50
CA THR A 66 62.66 16.04 -1.85
C THR A 66 61.57 15.75 -2.89
N SER A 67 61.51 16.58 -3.92
CA SER A 67 60.80 16.30 -5.19
C SER A 67 61.85 16.05 -6.30
N PRO A 68 61.41 15.61 -7.50
CA PRO A 68 61.33 16.62 -8.55
C PRO A 68 60.14 16.44 -9.51
N VAL A 69 60.01 17.40 -10.44
CA VAL A 69 59.06 17.40 -11.57
C VAL A 69 59.76 16.91 -12.83
N HIS A 70 59.08 16.16 -13.70
CA HIS A 70 59.28 16.28 -15.14
C HIS A 70 58.04 15.88 -15.94
N SER A 71 57.95 16.37 -17.18
CA SER A 71 56.80 16.24 -18.08
C SER A 71 57.25 15.89 -19.50
N SER A 72 56.57 14.95 -20.15
CA SER A 72 56.54 14.81 -21.61
C SER A 72 55.33 14.00 -22.07
N SER A 73 54.82 14.34 -23.25
CA SER A 73 53.88 13.56 -24.07
C SER A 73 54.60 12.49 -24.89
N GLU A 74 53.87 11.49 -25.40
CA GLU A 74 53.87 11.12 -26.83
C GLU A 74 52.75 10.11 -27.17
N ASP A 75 52.55 9.88 -28.48
CA ASP A 75 51.40 9.18 -29.09
C ASP A 75 51.72 7.69 -29.43
N SER A 76 50.85 7.08 -30.25
CA SER A 76 50.95 5.77 -30.94
C SER A 76 50.43 4.51 -30.21
N SER A 77 50.19 3.40 -30.92
CA SER A 77 49.04 3.15 -31.82
C SER A 77 49.08 1.73 -32.44
N CYS A 78 47.98 0.98 -32.34
CA CYS A 78 47.53 -0.10 -33.24
C CYS A 78 48.37 -1.42 -33.37
N SER A 79 47.70 -2.44 -33.90
CA SER A 79 48.16 -3.82 -34.23
C SER A 79 48.48 -4.72 -33.02
N ASP A 80 47.95 -5.93 -32.82
CA ASP A 80 47.43 -7.05 -33.66
C ASP A 80 48.42 -8.21 -33.81
N GLU A 81 47.88 -9.44 -33.73
CA GLU A 81 48.48 -10.75 -34.05
C GLU A 81 49.71 -11.22 -33.20
N SER A 82 50.01 -12.52 -33.07
CA SER A 82 49.18 -13.75 -33.09
C SER A 82 50.01 -14.95 -32.58
N SER A 83 49.35 -16.01 -32.06
CA SER A 83 49.96 -17.31 -31.65
C SER A 83 51.03 -17.22 -30.54
N THR A 84 51.52 -18.27 -29.88
CA THR A 84 51.32 -19.75 -29.83
C THR A 84 51.05 -20.13 -28.33
N ASP A 85 50.95 -21.36 -27.81
CA ASP A 85 51.22 -22.76 -28.20
C ASP A 85 50.13 -23.71 -27.64
N GLU A 86 50.14 -24.99 -28.05
CA GLU A 86 49.38 -26.08 -27.42
C GLU A 86 50.24 -26.81 -26.36
N GLU A 87 49.67 -27.19 -25.21
CA GLU A 87 50.25 -28.24 -24.33
C GLU A 87 49.16 -29.26 -23.91
N ASP A 88 49.49 -30.55 -24.03
CA ASP A 88 48.64 -31.68 -23.66
C ASP A 88 48.43 -31.80 -22.14
N ILE A 89 47.18 -32.03 -21.71
CA ILE A 89 46.86 -32.50 -20.37
C ILE A 89 45.93 -33.72 -20.44
N SER A 90 46.33 -34.79 -19.73
CA SER A 90 45.72 -36.12 -19.78
C SER A 90 44.28 -36.16 -19.19
N PRO A 91 43.32 -36.86 -19.82
CA PRO A 91 41.92 -36.89 -19.39
C PRO A 91 41.58 -38.12 -18.50
N ASP A 92 41.92 -38.10 -17.21
CA ASP A 92 41.62 -39.24 -16.32
C ASP A 92 41.33 -38.87 -14.84
N ASP A 93 40.55 -37.79 -14.58
CA ASP A 93 40.07 -37.47 -13.21
C ASP A 93 38.74 -36.64 -13.15
N LEU A 94 37.69 -37.04 -13.89
CA LEU A 94 36.41 -36.30 -13.99
C LEU A 94 35.13 -37.12 -13.76
N LEU A 95 34.95 -37.65 -12.55
CA LEU A 95 33.62 -38.07 -12.04
C LEU A 95 33.35 -37.59 -10.60
N ARG A 96 33.27 -36.27 -10.40
CA ARG A 96 32.67 -35.65 -9.19
C ARG A 96 31.44 -34.82 -9.56
N PRO A 97 30.23 -35.11 -9.04
CA PRO A 97 29.03 -34.34 -9.36
C PRO A 97 28.99 -32.99 -8.61
N SER A 98 29.60 -31.97 -9.19
CA SER A 98 29.68 -30.61 -8.66
C SER A 98 28.36 -29.83 -8.82
N LEU A 99 27.36 -30.15 -7.99
CA LEU A 99 26.07 -29.44 -7.96
C LEU A 99 25.73 -28.75 -6.62
N PHE A 100 26.64 -28.79 -5.65
CA PHE A 100 26.64 -27.91 -4.49
C PHE A 100 27.94 -27.10 -4.47
N ILE A 101 27.81 -25.78 -4.56
CA ILE A 101 28.88 -24.82 -4.38
C ILE A 101 28.57 -24.09 -3.07
N ASP A 102 29.48 -24.13 -2.09
CA ASP A 102 29.36 -23.32 -0.88
C ASP A 102 29.57 -21.84 -1.23
N SER A 103 28.47 -21.10 -1.32
CA SER A 103 28.50 -19.65 -1.53
C SER A 103 29.05 -18.94 -0.29
N VAL A 104 30.11 -18.13 -0.48
CA VAL A 104 30.90 -17.51 0.59
C VAL A 104 30.04 -16.74 1.60
N GLY A 105 30.36 -16.93 2.88
CA GLY A 105 29.50 -16.62 4.02
C GLY A 105 28.98 -15.19 4.14
N TYR A 106 27.65 -15.10 4.28
CA TYR A 106 26.95 -14.00 4.92
C TYR A 106 26.10 -14.57 6.08
N ASP A 107 26.76 -14.91 7.20
CA ASP A 107 26.06 -15.30 8.42
C ASP A 107 26.77 -14.74 9.68
N ARG A 108 26.07 -13.85 10.38
CA ARG A 108 26.33 -13.38 11.75
C ARG A 108 25.03 -12.83 12.34
N ASP A 109 24.01 -13.67 12.46
CA ASP A 109 22.83 -13.32 13.26
C ASP A 109 23.21 -13.16 14.74
N ILE A 110 23.27 -11.91 15.21
CA ILE A 110 23.57 -11.60 16.61
C ILE A 110 22.31 -11.85 17.44
N ASN A 111 22.28 -12.96 18.17
CA ASN A 111 21.19 -13.30 19.09
C ASN A 111 21.19 -12.41 20.35
N VAL A 112 20.76 -11.16 20.20
CA VAL A 112 20.72 -10.15 21.28
C VAL A 112 19.63 -10.44 22.33
N SER A 113 18.63 -11.28 22.01
CA SER A 113 17.43 -11.43 22.85
C SER A 113 17.67 -12.10 24.21
N GLY A 114 18.75 -12.88 24.36
CA GLY A 114 19.10 -13.51 25.64
C GLY A 114 19.93 -12.61 26.56
N THR A 115 20.85 -11.81 26.01
CA THR A 115 21.96 -11.22 26.76
C THR A 115 21.56 -9.98 27.58
N LEU A 116 20.59 -9.19 27.10
CA LEU A 116 20.16 -7.95 27.77
C LEU A 116 19.45 -8.15 29.12
N ARG A 117 19.11 -9.40 29.52
CA ARG A 117 18.56 -9.69 30.86
C ARG A 117 19.59 -9.82 31.98
N LYS A 118 20.91 -9.77 31.69
CA LYS A 118 21.97 -10.03 32.69
C LYS A 118 22.89 -8.84 33.03
N LEU A 119 22.70 -7.65 32.44
CA LEU A 119 23.64 -6.53 32.56
C LEU A 119 23.02 -5.17 32.94
N TYR A 120 22.15 -5.14 33.96
CA TYR A 120 21.85 -3.90 34.70
C TYR A 120 21.63 -4.20 36.19
N PRO A 121 22.40 -3.59 37.12
CA PRO A 121 22.11 -3.65 38.54
C PRO A 121 20.89 -2.77 38.89
N ALA A 122 20.08 -3.21 39.85
CA ALA A 122 18.81 -2.56 40.20
C ALA A 122 18.94 -1.15 40.83
N SER A 123 20.16 -0.69 41.10
CA SER A 123 20.46 0.55 41.84
C SER A 123 20.36 1.85 41.01
N LEU A 124 20.35 1.80 39.67
CA LEU A 124 20.38 3.01 38.84
C LEU A 124 18.99 3.58 38.45
N ARG A 125 17.93 3.24 39.19
CA ARG A 125 16.57 3.79 38.96
C ARG A 125 16.33 5.11 39.70
N ARG A 126 16.90 6.23 39.23
CA ARG A 126 16.44 7.58 39.60
C ARG A 126 16.84 8.66 38.57
N THR A 127 15.86 9.52 38.26
CA THR A 127 15.99 10.86 37.64
C THR A 127 16.75 10.98 36.31
N LEU A 128 16.07 10.59 35.23
CA LEU A 128 16.16 11.23 33.90
C LEU A 128 14.75 11.17 33.25
N PRO A 129 14.19 12.28 32.75
CA PRO A 129 12.87 12.27 32.11
C PRO A 129 12.98 11.90 30.62
N GLU A 130 13.08 10.62 30.32
CA GLU A 130 13.05 10.12 28.94
C GLU A 130 11.64 10.29 28.33
N THR A 131 11.57 10.76 27.09
CA THR A 131 10.32 11.19 26.44
C THR A 131 9.58 10.01 25.79
N VAL A 132 8.43 9.64 26.34
CA VAL A 132 7.59 8.49 25.94
C VAL A 132 7.26 8.45 24.43
N GLU A 133 7.23 9.60 23.76
CA GLU A 133 6.98 9.69 22.31
C GLU A 133 8.12 9.12 21.44
N SER A 134 9.38 9.17 21.92
CA SER A 134 10.56 8.70 21.18
C SER A 134 10.56 7.18 20.98
N ASP A 135 10.38 6.43 22.08
CA ASP A 135 10.16 4.98 22.09
C ASP A 135 8.96 4.58 21.23
N THR A 136 7.89 5.38 21.26
CA THR A 136 6.68 5.12 20.47
C THR A 136 6.97 5.12 18.97
N ILE A 137 7.82 6.03 18.47
CA ILE A 137 8.22 6.08 17.05
C ILE A 137 9.19 4.93 16.70
N TYR A 138 10.08 4.56 17.62
CA TYR A 138 10.95 3.38 17.43
C TYR A 138 10.13 2.07 17.36
N TYR A 139 9.15 1.92 18.26
CA TYR A 139 8.21 0.80 18.25
C TYR A 139 7.35 0.76 16.98
N MET A 140 6.77 1.89 16.56
CA MET A 140 5.97 1.94 15.33
C MET A 140 6.77 1.62 14.08
N THR A 141 8.01 2.12 13.95
CA THR A 141 8.87 1.79 12.80
C THR A 141 9.29 0.32 12.81
N ARG A 142 9.57 -0.29 13.96
CA ARG A 142 9.72 -1.76 14.10
C ARG A 142 8.44 -2.52 13.75
N LYS A 143 7.26 -2.05 14.18
CA LYS A 143 5.95 -2.65 13.90
C LYS A 143 5.64 -2.63 12.40
N PHE A 144 5.95 -1.55 11.69
CA PHE A 144 5.84 -1.48 10.23
C PHE A 144 6.78 -2.49 9.55
N VAL A 145 8.05 -2.56 9.96
CA VAL A 145 9.00 -3.55 9.43
C VAL A 145 8.51 -4.98 9.69
N ARG A 146 7.97 -5.28 10.88
CA ARG A 146 7.35 -6.58 11.17
C ARG A 146 6.15 -6.86 10.25
N HIS A 147 5.20 -5.94 10.15
CA HIS A 147 4.06 -6.09 9.24
C HIS A 147 4.47 -6.30 7.77
N PHE A 148 5.61 -5.75 7.34
CA PHE A 148 6.11 -5.96 5.99
C PHE A 148 6.90 -7.26 5.81
N THR A 149 7.72 -7.66 6.78
CA THR A 149 8.45 -8.94 6.75
C THR A 149 7.52 -10.14 6.90
N THR A 150 6.32 -9.96 7.46
CA THR A 150 5.22 -10.94 7.41
C THR A 150 4.25 -10.72 6.23
N LEU A 151 4.58 -9.89 5.24
CA LEU A 151 3.66 -9.52 4.15
C LEU A 151 3.68 -10.53 3.00
N HIS A 152 3.57 -11.81 3.34
CA HIS A 152 3.34 -12.89 2.37
C HIS A 152 1.84 -13.20 2.23
N VAL A 153 1.11 -12.13 1.87
CA VAL A 153 -0.18 -12.16 1.16
C VAL A 153 -1.30 -12.97 1.86
N GLU A 154 -1.46 -12.76 3.17
CA GLU A 154 -2.75 -13.03 3.83
C GLU A 154 -3.86 -12.15 3.21
N ARG A 155 -4.61 -12.74 2.28
CA ARG A 155 -5.84 -12.18 1.69
C ARG A 155 -7.06 -12.50 2.54
N GLU A 156 -6.98 -12.23 3.84
CA GLU A 156 -8.19 -12.05 4.64
C GLU A 156 -8.94 -10.79 4.19
N CYS A 157 -10.25 -10.79 4.36
CA CYS A 157 -11.07 -9.62 4.09
C CYS A 157 -10.93 -8.67 5.29
N ASP A 158 -10.33 -7.50 5.09
CA ASP A 158 -10.17 -6.52 6.16
C ASP A 158 -11.55 -6.00 6.62
N ALA A 159 -11.63 -5.41 7.81
CA ALA A 159 -12.91 -5.01 8.41
C ALA A 159 -13.65 -3.86 7.70
N HIS A 160 -13.15 -3.42 6.54
CA HIS A 160 -13.77 -2.50 5.59
C HIS A 160 -13.97 -3.14 4.20
N GLY A 161 -13.86 -4.47 4.08
CA GLY A 161 -14.33 -5.24 2.92
C GLY A 161 -13.43 -5.23 1.67
N VAL A 162 -12.54 -4.24 1.58
CA VAL A 162 -11.58 -4.12 0.48
C VAL A 162 -10.54 -5.24 0.60
N TYR A 163 -10.22 -5.92 -0.51
CA TYR A 163 -9.10 -6.87 -0.60
C TYR A 163 -7.75 -6.14 -0.67
N VAL A 164 -7.51 -5.26 0.30
CA VAL A 164 -6.15 -4.91 0.69
C VAL A 164 -5.62 -6.12 1.47
N CYS A 165 -4.41 -6.60 1.15
CA CYS A 165 -3.71 -7.55 2.03
C CYS A 165 -3.77 -7.00 3.47
N VAL A 166 -4.16 -7.80 4.48
CA VAL A 166 -4.41 -7.25 5.84
C VAL A 166 -3.13 -6.64 6.41
N ALA A 167 -1.97 -7.20 6.07
CA ALA A 167 -0.67 -6.62 6.34
C ALA A 167 -0.42 -5.31 5.57
N CYS A 168 -0.88 -5.13 4.33
CA CYS A 168 -0.86 -3.81 3.64
C CYS A 168 -1.77 -2.77 4.32
N SER A 169 -2.99 -3.13 4.71
CA SER A 169 -3.92 -2.24 5.43
C SER A 169 -3.36 -1.81 6.78
N SER A 170 -2.74 -2.75 7.51
CA SER A 170 -2.10 -2.52 8.79
C SER A 170 -0.78 -1.74 8.65
N ALA A 171 0.00 -2.00 7.61
CA ALA A 171 1.21 -1.26 7.27
C ALA A 171 0.88 0.18 6.85
N GLN A 172 -0.14 0.42 6.04
CA GLN A 172 -0.60 1.76 5.66
C GLN A 172 -1.09 2.55 6.87
N ARG A 173 -1.88 1.93 7.77
CA ARG A 173 -2.28 2.55 9.04
C ARG A 173 -1.08 2.86 9.93
N THR A 174 -0.10 1.96 10.01
CA THR A 174 1.14 2.19 10.78
C THR A 174 1.99 3.31 10.16
N LEU A 175 2.06 3.42 8.83
CA LEU A 175 2.72 4.55 8.14
C LEU A 175 2.01 5.88 8.40
N ALA A 176 0.68 5.92 8.41
CA ALA A 176 -0.07 7.13 8.76
C ALA A 176 0.21 7.57 10.21
N GLN A 177 0.25 6.63 11.15
CA GLN A 177 0.63 6.89 12.55
C GLN A 177 2.08 7.39 12.68
N ILE A 178 3.04 6.77 11.96
CA ILE A 178 4.44 7.24 11.90
C ILE A 178 4.49 8.66 11.32
N ARG A 179 3.82 8.93 10.19
CA ARG A 179 3.75 10.22 9.50
C ARG A 179 3.22 11.33 10.41
N GLU A 180 2.24 11.04 11.26
CA GLU A 180 1.63 11.99 12.18
C GLU A 180 2.43 12.19 13.48
N ALA A 181 3.25 11.21 13.87
CA ALA A 181 4.22 11.37 14.96
C ALA A 181 5.44 12.18 14.51
N ILE A 182 6.10 11.78 13.41
CA ILE A 182 7.24 12.54 12.83
C ILE A 182 6.82 13.90 12.23
N GLY A 183 5.52 14.16 12.10
CA GLY A 183 4.97 15.47 11.72
C GLY A 183 4.78 16.43 12.91
N ARG A 184 4.71 15.90 14.13
CA ARG A 184 4.61 16.67 15.39
C ARG A 184 5.97 16.84 16.06
N ASP A 185 6.76 15.77 16.10
CA ASP A 185 8.05 15.74 16.79
C ASP A 185 9.24 15.88 15.82
N GLY A 186 10.14 16.80 16.19
CA GLY A 186 11.39 17.03 15.49
C GLY A 186 12.41 15.90 15.64
N GLU A 187 12.47 15.27 16.82
CA GLU A 187 13.38 14.16 17.12
C GLU A 187 12.91 12.85 16.46
N GLY A 188 11.61 12.61 16.41
CA GLY A 188 10.95 11.50 15.72
C GLY A 188 11.36 11.37 14.25
N ARG A 189 11.51 12.49 13.53
CA ARG A 189 12.08 12.49 12.17
C ARG A 189 13.50 11.92 12.14
N SER A 190 14.32 12.29 13.14
CA SER A 190 15.70 11.81 13.32
C SER A 190 15.73 10.31 13.65
N ILE A 191 14.86 9.84 14.55
CA ILE A 191 14.70 8.41 14.89
C ILE A 191 14.31 7.58 13.66
N ALA A 192 13.32 8.04 12.89
CA ALA A 192 12.88 7.36 11.67
C ALA A 192 14.00 7.26 10.62
N LEU A 193 14.73 8.35 10.36
CA LEU A 193 15.87 8.37 9.43
C LEU A 193 17.09 7.56 9.92
N LYS A 194 17.25 7.38 11.23
CA LYS A 194 18.29 6.53 11.84
C LYS A 194 17.94 5.04 11.73
N ASN A 195 16.67 4.66 11.74
CA ASN A 195 16.23 3.27 11.59
C ASN A 195 16.47 2.74 10.16
N ALA A 196 17.64 2.12 9.96
CA ALA A 196 18.09 1.66 8.63
C ALA A 196 17.19 0.58 8.01
N ASN A 197 16.59 -0.29 8.80
CA ASN A 197 15.70 -1.35 8.28
C ASN A 197 14.37 -0.75 7.81
N PHE A 198 13.82 0.20 8.58
CA PHE A 198 12.65 0.97 8.17
C PHE A 198 12.91 1.75 6.87
N MET A 199 14.03 2.48 6.78
CA MET A 199 14.35 3.29 5.61
C MET A 199 14.65 2.45 4.36
N LYS A 200 15.44 1.36 4.46
CA LYS A 200 15.68 0.44 3.34
C LYS A 200 14.38 -0.11 2.77
N LEU A 201 13.49 -0.57 3.65
CA LEU A 201 12.16 -1.07 3.27
C LEU A 201 11.30 0.02 2.61
N LEU A 202 11.25 1.22 3.20
CA LEU A 202 10.47 2.35 2.70
C LEU A 202 10.91 2.75 1.28
N VAL A 203 12.21 2.67 0.99
CA VAL A 203 12.77 2.92 -0.35
C VAL A 203 12.51 1.76 -1.31
N HIS A 204 12.72 0.51 -0.89
CA HIS A 204 12.41 -0.68 -1.71
C HIS A 204 10.94 -0.67 -2.15
N LEU A 205 10.02 -0.28 -1.27
CA LEU A 205 8.60 -0.08 -1.58
C LEU A 205 8.28 1.04 -2.57
N CYS A 206 9.20 1.97 -2.78
CA CYS A 206 9.05 3.06 -3.76
C CYS A 206 9.80 2.78 -5.07
N ASN A 207 10.74 1.83 -5.09
CA ASN A 207 11.58 1.52 -6.25
C ASN A 207 10.77 0.76 -7.30
N LEU A 208 10.46 1.41 -8.42
CA LEU A 208 9.69 0.82 -9.51
C LEU A 208 10.43 -0.28 -10.29
N GLU A 209 11.76 -0.30 -10.27
CA GLU A 209 12.60 -1.25 -11.02
C GLU A 209 12.84 -2.57 -10.28
N SER A 210 12.50 -2.64 -8.98
CA SER A 210 12.60 -3.90 -8.23
C SER A 210 11.77 -5.01 -8.92
N PRO A 211 12.27 -6.26 -9.01
CA PRO A 211 11.51 -7.38 -9.59
C PRO A 211 10.22 -7.68 -8.81
N ASP A 212 10.18 -7.32 -7.52
CA ASP A 212 9.00 -7.42 -6.68
C ASP A 212 8.00 -6.28 -6.97
N ALA A 213 8.49 -5.08 -7.29
CA ALA A 213 7.68 -3.88 -7.55
C ALA A 213 7.20 -3.72 -9.01
N THR A 214 7.93 -4.24 -9.99
CA THR A 214 7.51 -4.28 -11.41
C THR A 214 6.25 -5.13 -11.60
N ARG A 215 6.06 -6.17 -10.79
CA ARG A 215 4.81 -6.95 -10.70
C ARG A 215 3.67 -6.23 -9.97
N ILE A 216 3.96 -5.13 -9.30
CA ILE A 216 3.01 -4.43 -8.42
C ILE A 216 2.31 -3.28 -9.13
N CYS A 217 2.92 -2.63 -10.14
CA CYS A 217 2.44 -1.36 -10.70
C CYS A 217 2.30 -1.31 -12.24
N THR A 218 2.33 -2.43 -12.95
CA THR A 218 2.28 -2.49 -14.42
C THR A 218 0.90 -2.19 -15.02
N ILE A 219 0.54 -0.91 -14.99
CA ILE A 219 -0.64 -0.33 -15.64
C ILE A 219 -0.42 -0.35 -17.16
N SER A 220 -0.85 -1.45 -17.79
CA SER A 220 -0.58 -1.79 -19.19
C SER A 220 -1.40 -0.99 -20.20
N SER A 221 -2.70 -0.75 -19.92
CA SER A 221 -3.58 0.01 -20.80
C SER A 221 -3.29 1.52 -20.72
N ARG A 222 -3.24 2.18 -21.88
CA ARG A 222 -3.06 3.65 -22.00
C ARG A 222 -4.17 4.42 -21.31
N GLU A 223 -5.38 3.88 -21.32
CA GLU A 223 -6.59 4.43 -20.72
C GLU A 223 -6.44 4.53 -19.20
N MET A 224 -5.95 3.48 -18.55
CA MET A 224 -5.64 3.50 -17.11
C MET A 224 -4.46 4.39 -16.76
N ARG A 225 -3.44 4.49 -17.63
CA ARG A 225 -2.33 5.42 -17.41
C ARG A 225 -2.85 6.87 -17.40
N ALA A 226 -3.61 7.25 -18.42
CA ALA A 226 -4.23 8.57 -18.50
C ALA A 226 -5.15 8.85 -17.30
N PHE A 227 -5.93 7.87 -16.83
CA PHE A 227 -6.76 7.99 -15.62
C PHE A 227 -5.94 8.30 -14.35
N TYR A 228 -4.82 7.59 -14.11
CA TYR A 228 -3.96 7.90 -12.96
C TYR A 228 -3.24 9.24 -13.10
N GLU A 229 -2.97 9.68 -14.33
CA GLU A 229 -2.32 10.97 -14.61
C GLU A 229 -3.25 12.17 -14.43
N SER A 230 -4.56 12.01 -14.70
CA SER A 230 -5.58 13.08 -14.71
C SER A 230 -6.40 13.22 -13.42
N ALA A 231 -6.37 12.21 -12.54
CA ALA A 231 -7.21 12.10 -11.34
C ALA A 231 -8.74 12.05 -11.63
N ALA A 232 -9.55 12.14 -10.57
CA ALA A 232 -10.98 11.81 -10.58
C ALA A 232 -11.84 12.84 -11.33
N SER A 233 -11.91 12.71 -12.66
CA SER A 233 -13.01 13.21 -13.51
C SER A 233 -13.06 12.58 -14.91
N CYS A 234 -12.08 11.75 -15.30
CA CYS A 234 -12.09 11.12 -16.62
C CYS A 234 -13.33 10.24 -16.89
N LYS A 235 -13.81 10.32 -18.14
CA LYS A 235 -14.69 9.33 -18.74
C LYS A 235 -13.90 8.06 -19.06
N ILE A 236 -14.40 6.90 -18.64
CA ILE A 236 -13.93 5.61 -19.16
C ILE A 236 -14.56 5.39 -20.53
N VAL A 237 -13.74 5.15 -21.55
CA VAL A 237 -14.20 4.80 -22.90
C VAL A 237 -13.92 3.32 -23.13
N GLY A 238 -14.97 2.51 -23.02
CA GLY A 238 -14.94 1.05 -23.12
C GLY A 238 -16.36 0.50 -23.20
N THR A 239 -16.52 -0.79 -23.52
CA THR A 239 -17.84 -1.43 -23.47
C THR A 239 -18.14 -1.76 -22.01
N ALA A 240 -19.14 -1.09 -21.43
CA ALA A 240 -19.60 -1.30 -20.08
C ALA A 240 -20.92 -2.09 -20.09
N SER A 241 -20.88 -3.33 -19.60
CA SER A 241 -22.06 -4.17 -19.39
C SER A 241 -22.43 -4.23 -17.92
N LEU A 242 -23.73 -4.30 -17.60
CA LEU A 242 -24.19 -4.52 -16.23
C LEU A 242 -23.85 -5.96 -15.79
N LEU A 243 -23.45 -6.12 -14.53
CA LEU A 243 -23.17 -7.40 -13.90
C LEU A 243 -24.42 -7.92 -13.16
N GLU A 244 -24.68 -9.22 -13.25
CA GLU A 244 -25.82 -9.90 -12.59
C GLU A 244 -25.92 -9.60 -11.09
N ASP A 245 -27.15 -9.44 -10.58
CA ASP A 245 -27.41 -9.00 -9.20
C ASP A 245 -26.73 -9.87 -8.12
N GLU A 246 -26.60 -11.19 -8.30
CA GLU A 246 -25.94 -12.06 -7.33
C GLU A 246 -24.41 -11.85 -7.32
N GLN A 247 -23.81 -11.60 -8.49
CA GLN A 247 -22.38 -11.32 -8.64
C GLN A 247 -22.05 -9.89 -8.20
N SER A 248 -22.92 -8.93 -8.55
CA SER A 248 -22.90 -7.58 -8.01
C SER A 248 -22.99 -7.61 -6.49
N GLU A 249 -23.95 -8.35 -5.91
CA GLU A 249 -24.08 -8.46 -4.46
C GLU A 249 -22.85 -9.08 -3.82
N LYS A 250 -22.25 -10.13 -4.38
CA LYS A 250 -20.98 -10.70 -3.87
C LYS A 250 -19.86 -9.65 -3.84
N LEU A 251 -19.80 -8.74 -4.81
CA LEU A 251 -18.81 -7.64 -4.83
C LEU A 251 -19.16 -6.49 -3.88
N TRP A 252 -20.43 -6.12 -3.72
CA TRP A 252 -20.83 -5.09 -2.76
C TRP A 252 -20.74 -5.60 -1.31
N LYS A 253 -21.17 -6.83 -1.01
CA LYS A 253 -20.98 -7.51 0.30
C LYS A 253 -19.50 -7.71 0.62
N ARG A 254 -18.66 -7.93 -0.39
CA ARG A 254 -17.20 -7.82 -0.27
C ARG A 254 -16.84 -6.43 0.24
N PHE A 255 -17.04 -5.36 -0.55
CA PHE A 255 -16.54 -4.02 -0.20
C PHE A 255 -17.20 -3.30 0.99
N PHE A 256 -18.41 -3.68 1.40
CA PHE A 256 -19.16 -2.97 2.45
C PHE A 256 -19.75 -3.90 3.53
N GLY A 257 -19.39 -5.19 3.53
CA GLY A 257 -19.86 -6.17 4.51
C GLY A 257 -21.39 -6.22 4.59
N ALA A 258 -21.92 -6.21 5.83
CA ALA A 258 -23.36 -6.19 6.08
C ALA A 258 -24.05 -4.91 5.57
N ALA A 259 -23.37 -3.75 5.59
CA ALA A 259 -23.92 -2.47 5.15
C ALA A 259 -24.28 -2.47 3.66
N ALA A 260 -23.66 -3.33 2.84
CA ALA A 260 -24.03 -3.53 1.45
C ALA A 260 -25.52 -3.87 1.25
N SER A 261 -26.17 -4.49 2.24
CA SER A 261 -27.55 -4.96 2.13
C SER A 261 -28.60 -3.85 2.13
N THR A 262 -28.28 -2.63 2.60
CA THR A 262 -29.24 -1.53 2.75
C THR A 262 -29.31 -0.58 1.55
N ILE A 263 -28.51 -0.81 0.50
CA ILE A 263 -28.43 0.03 -0.71
C ILE A 263 -28.72 -0.76 -2.00
N LYS A 264 -29.15 -0.05 -3.07
CA LYS A 264 -29.22 -0.63 -4.42
C LYS A 264 -27.80 -0.84 -4.95
N LYS A 265 -27.53 -2.03 -5.49
CA LYS A 265 -26.20 -2.52 -5.86
C LYS A 265 -26.05 -2.51 -7.38
N ILE A 266 -25.57 -1.40 -7.94
CA ILE A 266 -25.28 -1.32 -9.39
C ILE A 266 -23.81 -1.67 -9.58
N THR A 267 -23.51 -2.63 -10.45
CA THR A 267 -22.12 -2.98 -10.83
C THR A 267 -21.98 -3.12 -12.33
N TYR A 268 -21.07 -2.36 -12.92
CA TYR A 268 -20.64 -2.54 -14.31
C TYR A 268 -19.41 -3.43 -14.38
N THR A 269 -19.28 -4.25 -15.43
CA THR A 269 -17.97 -4.72 -15.90
C THR A 269 -17.59 -3.94 -17.14
N VAL A 270 -16.37 -3.40 -17.15
CA VAL A 270 -15.92 -2.50 -18.21
C VAL A 270 -14.73 -3.11 -18.91
N LYS A 271 -14.86 -3.35 -20.23
CA LYS A 271 -13.74 -3.77 -21.06
C LYS A 271 -13.16 -2.56 -21.79
N LEU A 272 -11.92 -2.23 -21.47
CA LEU A 272 -11.22 -1.09 -22.07
C LEU A 272 -11.00 -1.33 -23.58
N ARG A 273 -11.34 -0.33 -24.39
CA ARG A 273 -11.34 -0.43 -25.85
C ARG A 273 -9.92 -0.34 -26.40
N ARG A 274 -9.21 -1.48 -26.47
CA ARG A 274 -7.84 -1.58 -27.03
C ARG A 274 -7.73 -0.80 -28.35
N ASN A 275 -6.89 0.23 -28.36
CA ASN A 275 -6.86 1.23 -29.40
C ASN A 275 -6.04 0.77 -30.62
N ARG A 276 -6.61 -0.15 -31.44
CA ARG A 276 -6.02 -0.81 -32.64
C ARG A 276 -5.30 0.12 -33.65
N ARG A 277 -5.32 1.45 -33.48
CA ARG A 277 -4.67 2.44 -34.38
C ARG A 277 -3.17 2.65 -34.13
N THR A 278 -2.63 2.31 -32.96
CA THR A 278 -1.18 2.48 -32.69
C THR A 278 -0.32 1.29 -33.10
N ASP A 279 -0.86 0.08 -33.03
CA ASP A 279 -0.07 -1.15 -33.16
C ASP A 279 0.32 -1.45 -34.63
N ARG A 280 -0.24 -0.71 -35.59
CA ARG A 280 0.17 -0.73 -37.00
C ARG A 280 1.36 0.19 -37.33
N ALA A 281 1.90 0.92 -36.35
CA ALA A 281 3.07 1.77 -36.54
C ALA A 281 4.40 0.98 -36.45
N GLY A 282 4.57 -0.02 -37.33
CA GLY A 282 5.86 -0.69 -37.54
C GLY A 282 5.93 -2.18 -37.17
N TYR A 283 5.10 -3.03 -37.80
CA TYR A 283 5.44 -4.43 -38.09
C TYR A 283 4.54 -4.93 -39.25
N ASP A 284 4.96 -4.65 -40.49
CA ASP A 284 4.27 -5.18 -41.69
C ASP A 284 4.71 -6.63 -41.94
N GLY A 285 3.93 -7.58 -41.43
CA GLY A 285 4.09 -9.00 -41.75
C GLY A 285 3.40 -9.94 -40.75
N VAL A 286 2.64 -10.90 -41.29
CA VAL A 286 2.10 -12.08 -40.60
C VAL A 286 1.08 -11.82 -39.47
N ASP A 287 -0.13 -11.36 -39.83
CA ASP A 287 -1.33 -11.53 -38.97
C ASP A 287 -2.66 -11.71 -39.75
N ASP A 288 -2.60 -11.94 -41.07
CA ASP A 288 -3.79 -12.01 -41.95
C ASP A 288 -4.48 -13.40 -41.96
N PHE A 289 -4.09 -14.29 -41.04
CA PHE A 289 -4.54 -15.70 -41.01
C PHE A 289 -5.49 -16.04 -39.86
N LEU A 290 -5.74 -15.12 -38.92
CA LEU A 290 -6.56 -15.39 -37.72
C LEU A 290 -7.99 -14.80 -37.78
N GLU A 291 -8.24 -13.74 -38.56
CA GLU A 291 -9.55 -13.04 -38.57
C GLU A 291 -10.61 -13.70 -39.50
N THR A 292 -10.27 -14.81 -40.16
CA THR A 292 -11.19 -15.63 -40.99
C THR A 292 -11.86 -16.78 -40.23
N ALA A 293 -11.28 -17.29 -39.14
CA ALA A 293 -11.79 -18.46 -38.42
C ALA A 293 -13.08 -18.19 -37.61
N THR A 294 -13.27 -16.97 -37.10
CA THR A 294 -14.36 -16.62 -36.15
C THR A 294 -15.69 -16.25 -36.80
N LYS A 295 -15.79 -16.20 -38.14
CA LYS A 295 -16.98 -15.69 -38.87
C LYS A 295 -18.00 -16.74 -39.35
N ARG A 296 -17.90 -18.01 -38.91
CA ARG A 296 -18.87 -19.08 -39.28
C ARG A 296 -19.68 -19.67 -38.11
N GLY A 297 -19.54 -19.15 -36.89
CA GLY A 297 -20.11 -19.76 -35.68
C GLY A 297 -21.32 -19.07 -35.03
N LYS A 298 -21.94 -18.06 -35.67
CA LYS A 298 -23.09 -17.32 -35.07
C LYS A 298 -24.22 -17.03 -36.08
N GLN A 299 -25.10 -18.01 -36.23
CA GLN A 299 -26.50 -17.85 -36.62
C GLN A 299 -27.33 -18.91 -35.87
N ALA A 300 -28.63 -18.66 -35.69
CA ALA A 300 -29.59 -19.47 -34.94
C ALA A 300 -29.32 -19.58 -33.41
N LEU A 301 -29.76 -18.57 -32.66
CA LEU A 301 -30.55 -18.75 -31.43
C LEU A 301 -31.18 -17.41 -31.01
N ASP A 302 -32.47 -17.24 -31.33
CA ASP A 302 -33.28 -16.12 -30.86
C ASP A 302 -33.93 -16.46 -29.51
N SER A 303 -33.88 -15.53 -28.57
CA SER A 303 -34.79 -15.49 -27.41
C SER A 303 -34.86 -14.04 -26.90
N ASN A 304 -36.08 -13.53 -26.72
CA ASN A 304 -36.32 -12.12 -26.39
C ASN A 304 -35.77 -11.74 -25.00
N ALA A 305 -34.57 -11.16 -24.98
CA ALA A 305 -34.06 -10.32 -23.92
C ALA A 305 -33.74 -8.96 -24.52
N ASP A 306 -34.15 -7.88 -23.87
CA ASP A 306 -33.71 -6.54 -24.27
C ASP A 306 -32.18 -6.47 -24.24
N PRO A 307 -31.52 -5.84 -25.23
CA PRO A 307 -30.07 -5.75 -25.24
C PRO A 307 -29.60 -5.02 -23.97
N PRO A 308 -28.60 -5.56 -23.25
CA PRO A 308 -28.15 -4.96 -22.00
C PRO A 308 -27.69 -3.53 -22.27
N THR A 309 -28.26 -2.57 -21.53
CA THR A 309 -28.08 -1.13 -21.79
C THR A 309 -26.61 -0.74 -21.67
N GLU A 310 -25.91 -0.64 -22.81
CA GLU A 310 -24.49 -0.28 -22.83
C GLU A 310 -24.32 1.18 -22.39
N ALA A 311 -23.56 1.39 -21.31
CA ALA A 311 -23.26 2.72 -20.82
C ALA A 311 -22.10 3.33 -21.63
N ASP A 312 -22.41 4.10 -22.68
CA ASP A 312 -21.46 4.72 -23.63
C ASP A 312 -20.28 5.46 -22.97
N SER A 313 -20.47 6.07 -21.79
CA SER A 313 -19.36 6.61 -21.00
C SER A 313 -19.68 6.69 -19.51
N LEU A 314 -18.96 5.91 -18.69
CA LEU A 314 -18.96 6.03 -17.23
C LEU A 314 -17.97 7.13 -16.80
N ILE A 315 -18.30 7.92 -15.76
CA ILE A 315 -17.42 8.98 -15.22
C ILE A 315 -16.88 8.52 -13.87
N ILE A 316 -15.56 8.54 -13.67
CA ILE A 316 -14.97 8.09 -12.39
C ILE A 316 -15.24 9.10 -11.27
N ALA A 317 -15.71 8.60 -10.13
CA ALA A 317 -15.89 9.33 -8.89
C ALA A 317 -14.73 9.08 -7.91
N ASP A 318 -14.37 7.82 -7.66
CA ASP A 318 -13.25 7.40 -6.81
C ASP A 318 -12.76 5.98 -7.22
N CYS A 319 -11.69 5.46 -6.62
CA CYS A 319 -11.20 4.09 -6.86
C CYS A 319 -10.86 3.32 -5.57
N LEU A 320 -11.42 2.11 -5.46
CA LEU A 320 -11.16 1.19 -4.36
C LEU A 320 -9.78 0.54 -4.53
N ASP A 321 -9.48 0.05 -5.74
CA ASP A 321 -8.16 -0.40 -6.20
C ASP A 321 -8.03 -0.18 -7.73
N ALA A 322 -7.05 -0.79 -8.40
CA ALA A 322 -6.85 -0.60 -9.85
C ALA A 322 -7.87 -1.35 -10.74
N ARG A 323 -8.59 -2.33 -10.19
CA ARG A 323 -9.64 -3.07 -10.88
C ARG A 323 -11.04 -2.58 -10.51
N HIS A 324 -11.24 -2.12 -9.27
CA HIS A 324 -12.54 -1.74 -8.74
C HIS A 324 -12.64 -0.22 -8.55
N MET A 325 -13.46 0.42 -9.38
CA MET A 325 -13.71 1.86 -9.42
C MET A 325 -15.12 2.19 -8.90
N ILE A 326 -15.32 3.40 -8.42
CA ILE A 326 -16.64 3.98 -8.16
C ILE A 326 -16.92 5.00 -9.28
N VAL A 327 -18.09 4.91 -9.92
CA VAL A 327 -18.42 5.67 -11.13
C VAL A 327 -19.82 6.27 -11.07
N TYR A 328 -20.00 7.42 -11.70
CA TYR A 328 -21.31 7.89 -12.13
C TYR A 328 -21.65 7.25 -13.47
N GLU A 329 -22.90 6.81 -13.63
CA GLU A 329 -23.43 6.25 -14.88
C GLU A 329 -23.45 7.26 -16.04
N SER A 330 -23.59 8.55 -15.71
CA SER A 330 -23.64 9.65 -16.67
C SER A 330 -23.20 10.98 -16.03
N LEU A 331 -23.03 12.03 -16.86
CA LEU A 331 -22.82 13.40 -16.34
C LEU A 331 -23.99 13.85 -15.48
N LYS A 332 -25.22 13.51 -15.89
CA LYS A 332 -26.42 13.81 -15.11
C LYS A 332 -26.38 13.19 -13.71
N ALA A 333 -25.92 11.94 -13.56
CA ALA A 333 -25.80 11.32 -12.24
C ALA A 333 -24.80 12.07 -11.31
N LYS A 334 -23.77 12.71 -11.87
CA LYS A 334 -22.84 13.59 -11.13
C LYS A 334 -23.49 14.95 -10.77
N GLU A 335 -24.36 15.48 -11.62
CA GLU A 335 -25.15 16.68 -11.37
C GLU A 335 -26.25 16.43 -10.32
N ASP A 336 -26.94 15.28 -10.41
CA ASP A 336 -27.92 14.81 -9.43
C ASP A 336 -27.26 14.62 -8.04
N ALA A 337 -26.03 14.12 -7.97
CA ALA A 337 -25.24 14.03 -6.73
C ALA A 337 -24.99 15.41 -6.08
N ALA A 338 -24.59 16.40 -6.89
CA ALA A 338 -24.41 17.77 -6.40
C ALA A 338 -25.73 18.43 -5.98
N ALA A 339 -26.85 18.11 -6.63
CA ALA A 339 -28.17 18.56 -6.23
C ALA A 339 -28.61 17.94 -4.88
N ILE A 340 -28.26 16.67 -4.62
CA ILE A 340 -28.50 16.00 -3.34
C ILE A 340 -27.71 16.67 -2.21
N ASP A 341 -26.43 17.00 -2.40
CA ASP A 341 -25.62 17.73 -1.41
C ASP A 341 -26.26 19.09 -1.03
N VAL A 342 -26.82 19.81 -2.01
CA VAL A 342 -27.54 21.08 -1.77
C VAL A 342 -28.85 20.85 -0.99
N LEU A 343 -29.65 19.84 -1.33
CA LEU A 343 -30.87 19.50 -0.61
C LEU A 343 -30.56 19.05 0.84
N MET A 344 -29.50 18.29 1.03
CA MET A 344 -28.99 17.86 2.34
C MET A 344 -28.53 19.04 3.19
N ALA A 345 -27.82 20.02 2.61
CA ALA A 345 -27.42 21.24 3.29
C ALA A 345 -28.63 22.08 3.71
N GLN A 346 -29.62 22.27 2.83
CA GLN A 346 -30.87 22.97 3.14
C GLN A 346 -31.65 22.29 4.27
N CYS A 347 -31.83 20.96 4.22
CA CYS A 347 -32.48 20.20 5.28
C CYS A 347 -31.72 20.32 6.62
N SER A 348 -30.38 20.33 6.56
CA SER A 348 -29.50 20.47 7.74
C SER A 348 -29.51 21.86 8.38
N GLN A 349 -29.94 22.90 7.64
CA GLN A 349 -30.18 24.25 8.15
C GLN A 349 -31.57 24.41 8.76
N GLN A 350 -32.58 23.68 8.26
CA GLN A 350 -33.97 23.75 8.75
C GLN A 350 -34.20 23.00 10.08
N LEU A 351 -33.30 22.08 10.46
CA LEU A 351 -33.37 21.35 11.74
C LEU A 351 -33.10 22.32 12.93
N PRO A 352 -34.10 22.70 13.76
CA PRO A 352 -33.98 23.85 14.68
C PRO A 352 -33.02 23.64 15.86
N ASN A 353 -32.36 22.49 15.94
CA ASN A 353 -31.38 22.12 16.96
C ASN A 353 -30.49 21.02 16.37
N ARG A 354 -29.26 21.34 15.96
CA ARG A 354 -28.21 20.34 15.68
C ARG A 354 -27.70 19.70 16.98
N LYS A 355 -28.58 19.02 17.71
CA LYS A 355 -28.19 18.20 18.86
C LYS A 355 -27.38 17.01 18.34
N PRO A 356 -26.14 16.78 18.81
CA PRO A 356 -25.36 15.62 18.39
C PRO A 356 -26.11 14.34 18.75
N ARG A 357 -25.86 13.26 18.01
CA ARG A 357 -26.47 11.96 18.31
C ARG A 357 -26.13 11.55 19.74
N ARG A 358 -27.13 11.02 20.46
CA ARG A 358 -26.94 10.42 21.80
C ARG A 358 -26.47 8.98 21.73
N GLU A 359 -26.79 8.31 20.62
CA GLU A 359 -26.56 6.89 20.40
C GLU A 359 -25.83 6.68 19.06
N PRO A 360 -24.90 5.70 19.00
CA PRO A 360 -24.20 5.37 17.77
C PRO A 360 -25.18 4.93 16.66
N PRO A 361 -24.85 5.14 15.38
CA PRO A 361 -25.59 4.57 14.28
C PRO A 361 -25.32 3.07 14.12
N ASN A 362 -26.27 2.37 13.52
CA ASN A 362 -26.10 0.97 13.17
C ASN A 362 -25.29 0.84 11.88
N VAL A 363 -24.57 -0.27 11.72
CA VAL A 363 -23.96 -0.64 10.43
C VAL A 363 -25.09 -0.87 9.42
N GLY A 364 -25.04 -0.16 8.29
CA GLY A 364 -26.12 -0.09 7.31
C GLY A 364 -27.01 1.17 7.39
N ASP A 365 -26.92 1.98 8.46
CA ASP A 365 -27.64 3.25 8.54
C ASP A 365 -27.17 4.21 7.42
N ILE A 366 -28.12 4.88 6.75
CA ILE A 366 -27.84 6.05 5.92
C ILE A 366 -28.05 7.31 6.77
N VAL A 367 -26.97 8.06 6.96
CA VAL A 367 -26.86 9.27 7.79
C VAL A 367 -26.24 10.43 7.00
N GLY A 368 -26.26 11.64 7.57
CA GLY A 368 -25.68 12.83 6.95
C GLY A 368 -24.33 13.15 7.56
N LEU A 369 -23.30 13.36 6.73
CA LEU A 369 -22.01 13.85 7.16
C LEU A 369 -21.89 15.34 6.85
N VAL A 370 -21.72 16.17 7.87
CA VAL A 370 -21.50 17.62 7.75
C VAL A 370 -20.01 17.88 7.50
N LEU A 371 -19.62 18.13 6.24
CA LEU A 371 -18.23 18.48 5.88
C LEU A 371 -17.98 19.99 6.02
N SER A 372 -18.99 20.83 5.80
CA SER A 372 -18.95 22.27 6.07
C SER A 372 -20.33 22.83 6.42
N SER A 373 -20.48 24.15 6.55
CA SER A 373 -21.78 24.83 6.65
C SER A 373 -22.65 24.67 5.41
N GLU A 374 -22.04 24.39 4.26
CA GLU A 374 -22.66 24.38 2.92
C GLU A 374 -22.61 22.99 2.26
N CYS A 375 -21.71 22.10 2.70
CA CYS A 375 -21.57 20.74 2.20
C CYS A 375 -21.99 19.73 3.26
N VAL A 376 -23.07 19.00 2.98
CA VAL A 376 -23.59 17.91 3.80
C VAL A 376 -23.90 16.74 2.86
N GLN A 377 -23.22 15.61 3.04
CA GLN A 377 -23.34 14.46 2.12
C GLN A 377 -24.15 13.33 2.75
N ARG A 378 -24.82 12.51 1.93
CA ARG A 378 -25.39 11.24 2.40
C ARG A 378 -24.27 10.20 2.51
N VAL A 379 -24.18 9.53 3.67
CA VAL A 379 -23.17 8.51 3.92
C VAL A 379 -23.80 7.24 4.51
N LEU A 380 -23.30 6.08 4.05
CA LEU A 380 -23.61 4.77 4.59
C LEU A 380 -22.63 4.46 5.72
N VAL A 381 -23.15 4.04 6.88
CA VAL A 381 -22.31 3.59 8.01
C VAL A 381 -21.81 2.18 7.73
N VAL A 382 -20.53 2.05 7.38
CA VAL A 382 -19.89 0.77 7.03
C VAL A 382 -19.40 0.06 8.30
N LYS A 383 -18.92 0.82 9.29
CA LYS A 383 -18.44 0.30 10.57
C LYS A 383 -18.54 1.35 11.67
N VAL A 384 -18.74 0.92 12.92
CA VAL A 384 -18.56 1.75 14.11
C VAL A 384 -17.58 1.05 15.06
N ILE A 385 -16.67 1.82 15.65
CA ILE A 385 -15.72 1.38 16.69
C ILE A 385 -15.66 2.49 17.73
N GLU A 386 -16.02 2.20 18.98
CA GLU A 386 -16.01 3.17 20.09
C GLU A 386 -16.78 4.45 19.76
N ASP A 387 -16.10 5.60 19.58
CA ASP A 387 -16.72 6.86 19.19
C ASP A 387 -16.54 7.26 17.71
N VAL A 388 -15.88 6.42 16.92
CA VAL A 388 -15.59 6.63 15.49
C VAL A 388 -16.49 5.76 14.61
N ALA A 389 -17.12 6.38 13.61
CA ALA A 389 -17.76 5.68 12.50
C ALA A 389 -16.89 5.79 11.23
N SER A 390 -16.70 4.65 10.56
CA SER A 390 -16.23 4.58 9.18
C SER A 390 -17.44 4.63 8.25
N VAL A 391 -17.54 5.69 7.47
CA VAL A 391 -18.70 5.99 6.62
C VAL A 391 -18.27 6.15 5.15
N TRP A 392 -19.15 5.76 4.24
CA TRP A 392 -18.93 5.83 2.79
C TRP A 392 -19.95 6.76 2.13
N SER A 393 -19.49 7.75 1.38
CA SER A 393 -20.35 8.74 0.70
C SER A 393 -21.07 8.08 -0.49
N ILE A 394 -22.37 7.83 -0.34
CA ILE A 394 -23.17 7.06 -1.31
C ILE A 394 -23.44 7.82 -2.61
N ASP A 395 -23.06 9.09 -2.67
CA ASP A 395 -23.23 9.94 -3.83
C ASP A 395 -21.91 10.38 -4.47
N HIS A 396 -20.76 10.09 -3.83
CA HIS A 396 -19.43 10.55 -4.29
C HIS A 396 -18.33 9.48 -4.26
N GLY A 397 -18.56 8.35 -3.58
CA GLY A 397 -17.63 7.21 -3.53
C GLY A 397 -16.55 7.27 -2.45
N HIS A 398 -16.41 8.39 -1.74
CA HIS A 398 -15.33 8.63 -0.77
C HIS A 398 -15.57 7.94 0.59
N PHE A 399 -14.49 7.58 1.28
CA PHE A 399 -14.53 7.05 2.65
C PHE A 399 -14.06 8.09 3.67
N HIS A 400 -14.76 8.18 4.80
CA HIS A 400 -14.43 9.07 5.92
C HIS A 400 -14.42 8.29 7.23
N ASN A 401 -13.51 8.63 8.14
CA ASN A 401 -13.56 8.23 9.55
C ASN A 401 -13.85 9.49 10.37
N VAL A 402 -14.95 9.48 11.12
CA VAL A 402 -15.51 10.67 11.79
C VAL A 402 -16.07 10.29 13.15
N SER A 403 -16.22 11.23 14.09
CA SER A 403 -16.97 10.90 15.31
C SER A 403 -18.42 10.66 14.95
N TRP A 404 -19.03 9.59 15.46
CA TRP A 404 -20.44 9.33 15.14
C TRP A 404 -21.40 10.37 15.73
N LYS A 405 -20.92 11.20 16.66
CA LYS A 405 -21.62 12.34 17.25
C LYS A 405 -21.83 13.49 16.24
N ASP A 406 -20.94 13.59 15.23
CA ASP A 406 -20.98 14.60 14.17
C ASP A 406 -21.94 14.23 13.02
N LEU A 407 -22.43 12.98 13.01
CA LEU A 407 -23.35 12.46 12.00
C LEU A 407 -24.79 12.86 12.32
N ILE A 408 -25.49 13.45 11.36
CA ILE A 408 -26.88 13.89 11.50
C ILE A 408 -27.87 12.86 10.91
N ASN A 409 -29.13 12.94 11.31
CA ASN A 409 -30.18 12.10 10.71
C ASN A 409 -30.63 12.68 9.35
N VAL A 410 -30.81 11.81 8.36
CA VAL A 410 -31.31 12.15 7.02
C VAL A 410 -32.83 12.03 7.00
N ALA A 411 -33.50 12.96 6.30
CA ALA A 411 -34.95 12.89 6.09
C ALA A 411 -35.34 11.59 5.36
N PRO A 412 -36.49 10.94 5.67
CA PRO A 412 -36.87 9.66 5.07
C PRO A 412 -36.88 9.65 3.54
N SER A 413 -37.28 10.75 2.90
CA SER A 413 -37.23 10.95 1.45
C SER A 413 -35.79 10.85 0.91
N LEU A 414 -34.87 11.65 1.43
CA LEU A 414 -33.45 11.63 1.06
C LEU A 414 -32.74 10.31 1.44
N ARG A 415 -33.25 9.58 2.43
CA ARG A 415 -32.79 8.21 2.75
C ARG A 415 -33.27 7.18 1.72
N SER A 416 -34.47 7.36 1.15
CA SER A 416 -35.07 6.42 0.18
C SER A 416 -34.54 6.53 -1.25
N MET A 417 -33.88 7.65 -1.59
CA MET A 417 -33.24 7.81 -2.90
C MET A 417 -32.06 6.83 -3.06
N PRO A 418 -31.84 6.21 -4.23
CA PRO A 418 -30.71 5.31 -4.46
C PRO A 418 -29.36 6.06 -4.39
N PRO A 419 -28.23 5.36 -4.22
CA PRO A 419 -26.90 5.91 -4.52
C PRO A 419 -26.82 6.46 -5.94
N THR A 420 -26.18 7.61 -6.16
CA THR A 420 -25.90 8.12 -7.54
C THR A 420 -24.66 7.49 -8.17
N VAL A 421 -23.80 6.84 -7.37
CA VAL A 421 -22.61 6.12 -7.84
C VAL A 421 -22.80 4.60 -7.85
N ALA A 422 -22.22 3.96 -8.85
CA ALA A 422 -22.15 2.53 -9.06
C ALA A 422 -20.72 2.01 -8.87
N LEU A 423 -20.57 0.70 -8.69
CA LEU A 423 -19.29 0.00 -8.76
C LEU A 423 -18.95 -0.28 -10.23
N ALA A 424 -17.69 -0.17 -10.64
CA ALA A 424 -17.21 -0.63 -11.93
C ALA A 424 -15.99 -1.54 -11.77
N VAL A 425 -16.03 -2.70 -12.43
CA VAL A 425 -14.99 -3.72 -12.42
C VAL A 425 -14.32 -3.74 -13.78
N LEU A 426 -13.05 -3.38 -13.84
CA LEU A 426 -12.29 -3.49 -15.08
C LEU A 426 -12.05 -4.97 -15.42
N GLN A 427 -12.31 -5.32 -16.67
CA GLN A 427 -11.85 -6.56 -17.28
C GLN A 427 -10.39 -6.40 -17.74
N ASP A 428 -9.66 -7.51 -17.83
CA ASP A 428 -8.26 -7.57 -18.29
C ASP A 428 -7.24 -6.71 -17.47
N VAL A 429 -7.63 -6.20 -16.29
CA VAL A 429 -6.77 -5.42 -15.37
C VAL A 429 -6.63 -6.14 -14.04
N GLU A 430 -5.39 -6.44 -13.63
CA GLU A 430 -5.10 -6.92 -12.28
C GLU A 430 -5.12 -5.77 -11.27
N ALA A 431 -5.62 -6.04 -10.05
CA ALA A 431 -5.63 -5.03 -8.99
C ALA A 431 -4.20 -4.74 -8.51
N VAL A 432 -3.88 -3.46 -8.32
CA VAL A 432 -2.63 -2.98 -7.72
C VAL A 432 -2.87 -2.70 -6.22
N PRO A 433 -2.68 -3.66 -5.30
CA PRO A 433 -3.01 -3.48 -3.89
C PRO A 433 -2.08 -2.50 -3.16
N PHE A 434 -0.96 -2.11 -3.77
CA PHE A 434 0.07 -1.29 -3.13
C PHE A 434 0.00 0.21 -3.44
N LEU A 435 -0.81 0.71 -4.38
CA LEU A 435 -0.81 2.16 -4.71
C LEU A 435 -1.14 3.04 -3.49
N LYS A 436 -2.08 2.61 -2.65
CA LYS A 436 -2.43 3.31 -1.40
C LYS A 436 -1.29 3.24 -0.37
N LEU A 437 -0.52 2.15 -0.33
CA LEU A 437 0.70 2.03 0.49
C LEU A 437 1.83 2.93 -0.03
N LEU A 438 2.12 2.88 -1.33
CA LEU A 438 3.13 3.71 -2.02
C LEU A 438 2.88 5.21 -1.80
N ARG A 439 1.62 5.67 -1.98
CA ARG A 439 1.22 7.05 -1.67
C ARG A 439 1.53 7.43 -0.23
N GLU A 440 1.36 6.54 0.74
CA GLU A 440 1.75 6.80 2.14
C GLU A 440 3.26 6.69 2.39
N CYS A 441 3.98 5.78 1.72
CA CYS A 441 5.45 5.72 1.79
C CYS A 441 6.08 7.04 1.34
N VAL A 442 5.65 7.59 0.21
CA VAL A 442 6.16 8.85 -0.35
C VAL A 442 5.72 10.05 0.51
N LYS A 443 4.53 10.02 1.12
CA LYS A 443 4.13 11.04 2.13
C LYS A 443 5.00 10.97 3.39
N VAL A 444 5.34 9.78 3.90
CA VAL A 444 6.25 9.60 5.03
C VAL A 444 7.63 10.13 4.69
N LEU A 445 8.16 9.82 3.50
CA LEU A 445 9.39 10.44 2.98
C LEU A 445 9.29 11.97 2.94
N ARG A 446 8.15 12.55 2.54
CA ARG A 446 7.94 14.02 2.51
C ARG A 446 7.96 14.69 3.88
N VAL A 447 7.54 13.99 4.93
CA VAL A 447 7.59 14.50 6.32
C VAL A 447 8.96 14.21 6.96
N ALA A 448 9.55 13.03 6.75
CA ALA A 448 10.90 12.71 7.22
C ALA A 448 11.98 13.62 6.60
N THR A 449 11.84 13.99 5.32
CA THR A 449 12.69 14.99 4.65
C THR A 449 12.26 16.44 4.92
N ASN A 450 11.17 16.67 5.64
CA ASN A 450 10.74 18.02 6.01
C ASN A 450 11.68 18.61 7.06
N HIS A 451 12.11 19.85 6.84
CA HIS A 451 12.99 20.56 7.76
C HIS A 451 12.82 22.08 7.65
N GLY A 452 13.29 22.82 8.65
CA GLY A 452 13.40 24.28 8.64
C GLY A 452 14.61 24.76 7.86
N THR A 453 14.66 26.06 7.52
CA THR A 453 15.87 26.71 6.97
C THR A 453 17.06 26.61 7.93
N HIS A 454 16.79 26.75 9.23
CA HIS A 454 17.75 26.80 10.33
C HIS A 454 18.18 25.43 10.87
N GLU A 455 17.56 24.33 10.39
CA GLU A 455 17.89 22.96 10.84
C GLU A 455 19.15 22.43 10.11
N GLU A 456 20.27 23.13 10.29
CA GLU A 456 21.61 22.87 9.69
C GLU A 456 22.01 21.39 9.75
N THR A 457 22.05 20.85 10.97
CA THR A 457 22.55 19.51 11.31
C THR A 457 21.59 18.41 10.86
N PHE A 458 20.29 18.64 11.00
CA PHE A 458 19.26 17.71 10.53
C PHE A 458 19.23 17.65 8.99
N HIS A 459 19.46 18.76 8.27
CA HIS A 459 19.64 18.70 6.81
C HIS A 459 20.84 17.83 6.42
N ALA A 460 21.97 17.93 7.13
CA ALA A 460 23.13 17.08 6.87
C ALA A 460 22.81 15.59 7.10
N LEU A 461 22.06 15.26 8.16
CA LEU A 461 21.54 13.91 8.40
C LEU A 461 20.62 13.43 7.26
N VAL A 462 19.66 14.25 6.84
CA VAL A 462 18.76 13.96 5.70
C VAL A 462 19.56 13.65 4.45
N VAL A 463 20.51 14.50 4.05
CA VAL A 463 21.33 14.28 2.84
C VAL A 463 22.17 13.01 2.94
N THR A 464 22.78 12.74 4.11
CA THR A 464 23.57 11.53 4.34
C THR A 464 22.72 10.27 4.21
N LYS A 465 21.50 10.26 4.77
CA LYS A 465 20.58 9.12 4.66
C LYS A 465 19.93 9.00 3.28
N VAL A 466 19.66 10.11 2.60
CA VAL A 466 19.18 10.14 1.21
C VAL A 466 20.18 9.45 0.28
N ALA A 467 21.47 9.78 0.41
CA ALA A 467 22.53 9.13 -0.36
C ALA A 467 22.74 7.65 0.08
N ALA A 468 22.79 7.36 1.38
CA ALA A 468 23.08 6.02 1.90
C ALA A 468 21.99 4.98 1.63
N PHE A 469 20.77 5.39 1.25
CA PHE A 469 19.66 4.49 0.94
C PHE A 469 19.14 4.62 -0.52
N GLY A 470 19.74 5.46 -1.37
CA GLY A 470 19.25 5.66 -2.75
C GLY A 470 17.88 6.34 -2.84
N ILE A 471 17.54 7.19 -1.85
CA ILE A 471 16.21 7.82 -1.78
C ILE A 471 16.00 8.78 -2.97
N ALA A 472 17.06 9.47 -3.40
CA ALA A 472 16.97 10.45 -4.48
C ALA A 472 16.68 9.78 -5.84
N ASP A 473 17.31 8.64 -6.09
CA ASP A 473 17.16 7.83 -7.30
C ASP A 473 15.70 7.40 -7.44
N VAL A 474 15.21 6.69 -6.42
CA VAL A 474 13.84 6.17 -6.37
C VAL A 474 12.78 7.27 -6.42
N LEU A 475 12.99 8.40 -5.74
CA LEU A 475 12.07 9.55 -5.86
C LEU A 475 12.08 10.19 -7.26
N SER A 476 13.16 10.06 -8.03
CA SER A 476 13.23 10.56 -9.40
C SER A 476 12.62 9.59 -10.42
N ASP A 477 12.68 8.27 -10.17
CA ASP A 477 12.01 7.25 -10.99
C ASP A 477 10.49 7.42 -10.93
N LEU A 478 9.98 7.83 -9.78
CA LEU A 478 8.58 8.17 -9.58
C LEU A 478 8.08 9.31 -10.50
N PHE A 479 8.92 10.08 -11.20
CA PHE A 479 8.44 11.03 -12.22
C PHE A 479 7.85 10.34 -13.46
N SER A 480 8.22 9.08 -13.73
CA SER A 480 7.58 8.25 -14.75
C SER A 480 6.25 7.63 -14.28
N PHE A 481 5.97 7.70 -12.98
CA PHE A 481 4.86 6.96 -12.37
C PHE A 481 3.49 7.56 -12.74
N PRO A 482 2.48 6.75 -13.08
CA PRO A 482 1.19 7.26 -13.55
C PRO A 482 0.43 8.15 -12.55
N ASP A 483 0.57 7.95 -11.23
CA ASP A 483 -0.18 8.71 -10.22
C ASP A 483 0.38 10.13 -9.98
N HIS A 484 -0.39 11.15 -10.38
CA HIS A 484 -0.04 12.57 -10.19
C HIS A 484 0.31 12.93 -8.75
N VAL A 485 -0.44 12.41 -7.77
CA VAL A 485 -0.22 12.70 -6.34
C VAL A 485 1.14 12.20 -5.88
N THR A 486 1.52 11.00 -6.31
CA THR A 486 2.86 10.43 -6.08
C THR A 486 3.96 11.26 -6.74
N ARG A 487 3.83 11.62 -8.03
CA ARG A 487 4.80 12.47 -8.75
C ARG A 487 5.04 13.81 -8.04
N MET A 488 3.96 14.50 -7.70
CA MET A 488 3.99 15.78 -6.98
C MET A 488 4.67 15.66 -5.61
N THR A 489 4.31 14.63 -4.84
CA THR A 489 4.87 14.40 -3.50
C THR A 489 6.38 14.09 -3.58
N ALA A 490 6.82 13.34 -4.60
CA ALA A 490 8.23 13.05 -4.82
C ALA A 490 9.04 14.29 -5.24
N ALA A 491 8.50 15.13 -6.13
CA ALA A 491 9.12 16.41 -6.50
C ALA A 491 9.25 17.35 -5.28
N GLU A 492 8.21 17.42 -4.43
CA GLU A 492 8.26 18.17 -3.16
C GLU A 492 9.35 17.66 -2.20
N CYS A 493 9.60 16.36 -2.11
CA CYS A 493 10.71 15.78 -1.35
C CYS A 493 12.06 16.25 -1.90
N LEU A 494 12.27 16.11 -3.22
CA LEU A 494 13.53 16.42 -3.88
C LEU A 494 13.87 17.91 -3.80
N ILE A 495 12.88 18.81 -3.95
CA ILE A 495 13.05 20.26 -3.74
C ILE A 495 13.56 20.57 -2.32
N LYS A 496 13.04 19.89 -1.28
CA LYS A 496 13.51 20.07 0.10
C LYS A 496 14.96 19.60 0.25
N ILE A 497 15.32 18.47 -0.35
CA ILE A 497 16.70 17.94 -0.32
C ILE A 497 17.66 18.92 -1.03
N CYS A 498 17.27 19.54 -2.16
CA CYS A 498 18.09 20.51 -2.89
C CYS A 498 18.36 21.85 -2.18
N ARG A 499 17.84 22.09 -0.97
CA ARG A 499 18.01 23.37 -0.26
C ARG A 499 19.48 23.73 0.03
N ARG A 500 20.34 22.77 0.36
CA ARG A 500 21.79 23.01 0.57
C ARG A 500 22.63 22.29 -0.48
N HIS A 501 23.88 22.72 -0.62
CA HIS A 501 24.81 22.27 -1.67
C HIS A 501 24.95 20.75 -1.73
N ASN A 502 25.18 20.09 -0.59
CA ASN A 502 25.41 18.64 -0.54
C ASN A 502 24.14 17.87 -0.99
N GLY A 503 22.94 18.39 -0.67
CA GLY A 503 21.68 17.83 -1.14
C GLY A 503 21.42 18.07 -2.64
N ARG A 504 21.85 19.21 -3.19
CA ARG A 504 21.87 19.42 -4.66
C ARG A 504 22.76 18.38 -5.35
N GLN A 505 23.95 18.11 -4.81
CA GLN A 505 24.85 17.09 -5.35
C GLN A 505 24.25 15.68 -5.26
N ALA A 506 23.63 15.32 -4.12
CA ALA A 506 22.98 14.02 -3.95
C ALA A 506 21.85 13.79 -4.97
N VAL A 507 20.94 14.76 -5.12
CA VAL A 507 19.83 14.67 -6.10
C VAL A 507 20.32 14.69 -7.55
N ALA A 508 21.45 15.35 -7.83
CA ALA A 508 22.00 15.38 -9.18
C ALA A 508 22.73 14.11 -9.59
N LYS A 509 23.41 13.41 -8.66
CA LYS A 509 23.98 12.08 -8.91
C LYS A 509 22.91 11.06 -9.30
N ALA A 510 21.71 11.20 -8.74
CA ALA A 510 20.56 10.32 -8.93
C ALA A 510 19.86 10.41 -10.32
N ALA A 511 20.55 10.91 -11.35
CA ALA A 511 20.01 11.16 -12.70
C ALA A 511 18.68 11.98 -12.72
N CYS A 512 18.44 12.80 -11.70
CA CYS A 512 17.16 13.50 -11.53
C CYS A 512 16.91 14.58 -12.61
N VAL A 513 17.96 15.15 -13.21
CA VAL A 513 17.82 16.15 -14.30
C VAL A 513 17.17 15.54 -15.55
N PRO A 514 17.74 14.50 -16.22
CA PRO A 514 17.13 13.93 -17.42
C PRO A 514 15.73 13.36 -17.16
N LYS A 515 15.47 12.75 -16.00
CA LYS A 515 14.12 12.25 -15.63
C LYS A 515 13.10 13.39 -15.51
N ALA A 516 13.47 14.52 -14.90
CA ALA A 516 12.60 15.70 -14.82
C ALA A 516 12.39 16.38 -16.19
N LEU A 517 13.40 16.37 -17.07
CA LEU A 517 13.30 16.93 -18.42
C LEU A 517 12.44 16.07 -19.34
N LEU A 518 12.59 14.74 -19.30
CA LEU A 518 11.74 13.81 -20.05
C LEU A 518 10.27 14.05 -19.69
N ARG A 519 9.95 14.13 -18.39
CA ARG A 519 8.58 14.41 -17.94
C ARG A 519 8.09 15.81 -18.31
N LEU A 520 8.95 16.84 -18.30
CA LEU A 520 8.57 18.18 -18.78
C LEU A 520 8.29 18.18 -20.29
N ASP A 521 9.07 17.45 -21.09
CA ASP A 521 8.85 17.33 -22.53
C ASP A 521 7.54 16.57 -22.81
N ASP A 522 7.30 15.45 -22.14
CA ASP A 522 6.01 14.71 -22.20
C ASP A 522 4.81 15.64 -21.93
N LEU A 523 4.87 16.44 -20.86
CA LEU A 523 3.82 17.40 -20.50
C LEU A 523 3.63 18.52 -21.54
N THR A 524 4.65 18.84 -22.36
CA THR A 524 4.50 19.77 -23.50
C THR A 524 4.00 19.11 -24.79
N ARG A 525 4.34 17.84 -25.01
CA ARG A 525 3.91 17.05 -26.19
C ARG A 525 2.47 16.60 -26.07
N SER A 526 2.01 16.29 -24.85
CA SER A 526 0.63 15.94 -24.58
C SER A 526 -0.27 17.17 -24.73
N HIS A 527 -1.29 17.10 -25.59
CA HIS A 527 -2.20 18.22 -25.92
C HIS A 527 -3.17 18.62 -24.78
N PHE A 528 -2.83 18.40 -23.50
CA PHE A 528 -3.70 18.66 -22.34
C PHE A 528 -4.04 20.14 -22.09
N LEU A 529 -3.41 21.08 -22.81
CA LEU A 529 -3.83 22.49 -22.85
C LEU A 529 -5.16 22.73 -23.60
N VAL A 530 -5.77 21.67 -24.17
CA VAL A 530 -7.13 21.63 -24.71
C VAL A 530 -8.06 20.77 -23.83
N GLY A 531 -7.63 20.46 -22.59
CA GLY A 531 -8.43 19.75 -21.59
C GLY A 531 -9.38 20.67 -20.81
N ASP A 532 -10.02 20.13 -19.77
CA ASP A 532 -10.75 20.94 -18.80
C ASP A 532 -9.81 21.75 -17.88
N ASP A 533 -10.37 22.77 -17.22
CA ASP A 533 -9.61 23.65 -16.30
C ASP A 533 -8.90 22.88 -15.18
N HIS A 534 -9.42 21.71 -14.78
CA HIS A 534 -8.85 20.88 -13.73
C HIS A 534 -7.57 20.17 -14.21
N SER A 535 -7.63 19.53 -15.38
CA SER A 535 -6.49 18.93 -16.07
C SER A 535 -5.42 19.99 -16.36
N ILE A 536 -5.82 21.17 -16.85
CA ILE A 536 -4.90 22.28 -17.11
C ILE A 536 -4.24 22.73 -15.79
N ALA A 537 -4.99 22.88 -14.69
CA ALA A 537 -4.43 23.22 -13.39
C ALA A 537 -3.49 22.16 -12.82
N MET A 538 -3.80 20.87 -12.99
CA MET A 538 -2.97 19.72 -12.60
C MET A 538 -1.62 19.71 -13.33
N VAL A 539 -1.65 19.83 -14.67
CA VAL A 539 -0.44 19.90 -15.51
C VAL A 539 0.39 21.14 -15.18
N THR A 540 -0.26 22.30 -15.05
CA THR A 540 0.38 23.57 -14.65
C THR A 540 1.07 23.46 -13.28
N LYS A 541 0.48 22.71 -12.33
CA LYS A 541 1.06 22.44 -11.01
C LYS A 541 2.27 21.50 -11.09
N GLU A 542 2.21 20.47 -11.93
CA GLU A 542 3.30 19.51 -12.15
C GLU A 542 4.50 20.15 -12.84
N MET A 543 4.27 20.89 -13.94
CA MET A 543 5.30 21.69 -14.61
C MET A 543 6.00 22.64 -13.64
N ARG A 544 5.26 23.34 -12.77
CA ARG A 544 5.85 24.22 -11.75
C ARG A 544 6.73 23.45 -10.77
N ALA A 545 6.33 22.27 -10.31
CA ALA A 545 7.13 21.46 -9.40
C ALA A 545 8.45 21.02 -10.04
N LEU A 546 8.41 20.53 -11.28
CA LEU A 546 9.61 20.11 -12.02
C LEU A 546 10.54 21.30 -12.33
N LEU A 547 10.00 22.45 -12.72
CA LEU A 547 10.79 23.68 -12.94
C LEU A 547 11.41 24.22 -11.63
N ASN A 548 10.68 24.19 -10.52
CA ASN A 548 11.19 24.57 -9.20
C ASN A 548 12.28 23.62 -8.70
N LEU A 549 12.18 22.32 -9.03
CA LEU A 549 13.23 21.34 -8.75
C LEU A 549 14.48 21.62 -9.57
N LEU A 550 14.36 21.85 -10.88
CA LEU A 550 15.49 22.23 -11.73
C LEU A 550 16.12 23.56 -11.28
N GLU A 551 15.32 24.59 -10.94
CA GLU A 551 15.82 25.83 -10.31
C GLU A 551 16.63 25.50 -9.04
N SER A 552 16.08 24.65 -8.17
CA SER A 552 16.72 24.25 -6.91
C SER A 552 17.99 23.43 -7.11
N MET A 553 18.11 22.62 -8.17
CA MET A 553 19.32 21.82 -8.46
C MET A 553 20.46 22.66 -9.02
N PHE A 554 20.16 23.56 -9.96
CA PHE A 554 21.15 24.42 -10.63
C PHE A 554 21.52 25.68 -9.81
N PHE A 555 20.75 26.04 -8.78
CA PHE A 555 21.04 27.20 -7.92
C PHE A 555 22.42 27.08 -7.24
N ARG A 556 23.37 27.91 -7.69
CA ARG A 556 24.78 27.91 -7.26
C ARG A 556 25.42 26.52 -7.35
N ASN A 557 25.20 25.83 -8.46
CA ASN A 557 25.81 24.54 -8.76
C ASN A 557 26.52 24.58 -10.10
N GLU A 558 27.70 25.20 -10.12
CA GLU A 558 28.48 25.47 -11.34
C GLU A 558 28.92 24.19 -12.04
N ARG A 559 29.23 23.13 -11.28
CA ARG A 559 29.50 21.80 -11.82
C ARG A 559 28.35 21.31 -12.72
N LEU A 560 27.09 21.35 -12.26
CA LEU A 560 25.96 20.95 -13.11
C LEU A 560 25.73 21.87 -14.31
N ARG A 561 26.04 23.16 -14.20
CA ARG A 561 25.99 24.06 -15.37
C ARG A 561 26.97 23.61 -16.43
N LEU A 562 28.23 23.32 -16.06
CA LEU A 562 29.26 22.86 -16.99
C LEU A 562 28.96 21.46 -17.54
N GLU A 563 28.45 20.52 -16.72
CA GLU A 563 28.14 19.15 -17.15
C GLU A 563 26.83 19.03 -17.97
N LEU A 564 25.81 19.84 -17.65
CA LEU A 564 24.43 19.63 -18.11
C LEU A 564 23.76 20.84 -18.78
N ALA A 565 24.41 21.99 -18.96
CA ALA A 565 23.88 23.09 -19.80
C ALA A 565 23.98 22.79 -21.32
N LYS A 566 23.61 21.56 -21.70
CA LYS A 566 23.52 21.09 -23.08
C LYS A 566 22.31 21.71 -23.79
N THR A 567 22.35 21.67 -25.12
CA THR A 567 21.27 22.14 -26.00
C THR A 567 19.90 21.53 -25.65
N GLU A 568 19.84 20.26 -25.24
CA GLU A 568 18.61 19.54 -24.89
C GLU A 568 17.88 20.14 -23.68
N LEU A 569 18.60 20.45 -22.59
CA LEU A 569 18.04 21.10 -21.39
C LEU A 569 17.38 22.43 -21.75
N LEU A 570 18.05 23.23 -22.57
CA LEU A 570 17.55 24.52 -23.02
C LEU A 570 16.39 24.34 -24.01
N ALA A 571 16.44 23.36 -24.92
CA ALA A 571 15.38 23.08 -25.88
C ALA A 571 14.06 22.67 -25.20
N VAL A 572 14.11 21.80 -24.19
CA VAL A 572 12.90 21.42 -23.41
C VAL A 572 12.32 22.64 -22.68
N ILE A 573 13.16 23.44 -22.01
CA ILE A 573 12.66 24.61 -21.25
C ILE A 573 12.15 25.73 -22.18
N VAL A 574 12.76 25.90 -23.36
CA VAL A 574 12.24 26.81 -24.41
C VAL A 574 10.92 26.29 -24.98
N ARG A 575 10.77 24.97 -25.19
CA ARG A 575 9.48 24.35 -25.59
C ARG A 575 8.40 24.61 -24.55
N VAL A 576 8.70 24.42 -23.26
CA VAL A 576 7.81 24.79 -22.15
C VAL A 576 7.44 26.28 -22.19
N HIS A 577 8.40 27.18 -22.47
CA HIS A 577 8.09 28.61 -22.66
C HIS A 577 7.17 28.89 -23.86
N GLN A 578 7.32 28.15 -24.96
CA GLN A 578 6.55 28.33 -26.19
C GLN A 578 5.12 27.77 -26.09
N CYS A 579 4.92 26.67 -25.35
CA CYS A 579 3.61 26.06 -25.15
C CYS A 579 2.70 26.82 -24.18
N LEU A 580 3.25 27.70 -23.32
CA LEU A 580 2.49 28.40 -22.28
C LEU A 580 1.95 29.76 -22.79
N PRO A 581 0.66 30.08 -22.58
CA PRO A 581 0.12 31.39 -22.95
C PRO A 581 0.75 32.51 -22.11
N PRO A 582 0.86 33.75 -22.63
CA PRO A 582 1.62 34.84 -22.00
C PRO A 582 1.12 35.26 -20.60
N THR A 583 -0.12 34.94 -20.27
CA THR A 583 -0.74 35.16 -18.96
C THR A 583 -0.43 34.06 -17.93
N CYS A 584 0.14 32.92 -18.35
CA CYS A 584 0.37 31.79 -17.46
C CYS A 584 1.46 32.09 -16.42
N THR A 585 1.13 31.88 -15.15
CA THR A 585 2.03 32.12 -14.01
C THR A 585 3.32 31.29 -14.08
N VAL A 586 3.29 30.12 -14.71
CA VAL A 586 4.47 29.23 -14.87
C VAL A 586 5.57 29.86 -15.73
N LEU A 587 5.26 30.82 -16.60
CA LEU A 587 6.30 31.58 -17.34
C LEU A 587 7.25 32.34 -16.39
N ARG A 588 6.81 32.70 -15.18
CA ARG A 588 7.68 33.28 -14.13
C ARG A 588 8.70 32.25 -13.62
N ASP A 589 8.26 30.99 -13.47
CA ASP A 589 9.05 29.90 -12.93
C ASP A 589 10.02 29.34 -13.99
N VAL A 590 9.60 29.25 -15.25
CA VAL A 590 10.49 29.05 -16.42
C VAL A 590 11.61 30.10 -16.44
N LYS A 591 11.26 31.39 -16.30
CA LYS A 591 12.23 32.50 -16.27
C LYS A 591 13.10 32.53 -14.99
N ARG A 592 12.77 31.77 -13.94
CA ARG A 592 13.67 31.53 -12.80
C ARG A 592 14.62 30.37 -13.10
N CYS A 593 14.08 29.24 -13.54
CA CYS A 593 14.83 28.04 -13.92
C CYS A 593 15.93 28.37 -14.96
N LEU A 594 15.60 29.10 -16.03
CA LEU A 594 16.58 29.57 -17.02
C LEU A 594 17.72 30.41 -16.41
N ARG A 595 17.44 31.29 -15.44
CA ARG A 595 18.48 32.07 -14.73
C ARG A 595 19.29 31.22 -13.74
N ALA A 596 18.72 30.16 -13.17
CA ALA A 596 19.46 29.22 -12.36
C ALA A 596 20.46 28.40 -13.19
N ILE A 597 20.05 27.99 -14.40
CA ILE A 597 20.86 27.23 -15.37
C ILE A 597 21.93 28.11 -16.03
N LEU A 598 21.53 29.19 -16.72
CA LEU A 598 22.44 30.08 -17.46
C LEU A 598 23.33 30.94 -16.55
N GLY A 599 23.00 31.02 -15.26
CA GLY A 599 23.68 31.89 -14.30
C GLY A 599 23.20 33.35 -14.37
N ALA A 600 23.92 34.22 -13.66
CA ALA A 600 23.71 35.66 -13.78
C ALA A 600 24.42 36.16 -15.05
N PRO A 601 23.80 37.06 -15.85
CA PRO A 601 24.47 37.64 -17.02
C PRO A 601 25.70 38.43 -16.56
N GLN A 602 26.87 38.06 -17.09
CA GLN A 602 28.20 38.50 -16.58
C GLN A 602 28.52 40.00 -16.81
N GLY A 603 27.57 40.81 -17.28
CA GLY A 603 27.74 42.24 -17.59
C GLY A 603 27.15 43.24 -16.58
N TYR A 604 26.48 42.80 -15.51
CA TYR A 604 25.78 43.71 -14.56
C TYR A 604 26.17 43.48 -13.09
N SER A 605 27.44 43.66 -12.77
CA SER A 605 27.98 43.63 -11.40
C SER A 605 27.66 44.91 -10.59
N SER A 606 26.38 45.29 -10.50
CA SER A 606 25.92 46.32 -9.55
C SER A 606 25.57 45.68 -8.19
N PRO A 607 26.11 46.16 -7.06
CA PRO A 607 25.82 45.63 -5.72
C PRO A 607 24.31 45.59 -5.38
N GLN A 608 23.54 46.50 -5.96
CA GLN A 608 22.08 46.62 -5.77
C GLN A 608 21.33 45.32 -6.11
N TRP A 609 21.77 44.58 -7.14
CA TRP A 609 21.15 43.30 -7.53
C TRP A 609 21.39 42.17 -6.53
N GLN A 610 22.55 42.15 -5.85
CA GLN A 610 22.84 41.14 -4.83
C GLN A 610 21.94 41.34 -3.61
N HIS A 611 21.80 42.57 -3.13
CA HIS A 611 20.86 42.92 -2.06
C HIS A 611 19.41 42.61 -2.43
N GLN A 612 18.94 43.00 -3.62
CA GLN A 612 17.56 42.76 -4.03
C GLN A 612 17.23 41.26 -4.16
N SER A 613 18.19 40.44 -4.61
CA SER A 613 18.05 38.98 -4.69
C SER A 613 17.94 38.34 -3.30
N GLN A 614 18.79 38.75 -2.35
CA GLN A 614 18.71 38.31 -0.95
C GLN A 614 17.38 38.72 -0.30
N HIS A 615 17.00 40.00 -0.42
CA HIS A 615 15.76 40.53 0.16
C HIS A 615 14.52 39.81 -0.38
N GLN A 616 14.45 39.56 -1.69
CA GLN A 616 13.34 38.81 -2.31
C GLN A 616 13.37 37.31 -1.95
N GLN A 617 14.50 36.75 -1.50
CA GLN A 617 14.55 35.39 -0.93
C GLN A 617 14.10 35.38 0.54
N GLN A 618 14.47 36.41 1.31
CA GLN A 618 14.07 36.58 2.71
C GLN A 618 12.57 36.85 2.85
N GLN A 619 11.99 37.71 2.02
CA GLN A 619 10.53 37.92 1.93
C GLN A 619 9.77 36.62 1.67
N ARG A 620 10.26 35.77 0.74
CA ARG A 620 9.65 34.45 0.46
C ARG A 620 9.77 33.47 1.61
N GLN A 621 10.80 33.57 2.44
CA GLN A 621 10.92 32.78 3.68
C GLN A 621 9.87 33.25 4.70
N THR A 622 9.70 34.57 4.88
CA THR A 622 8.65 35.15 5.73
C THR A 622 7.25 34.75 5.25
N GLU A 623 6.94 34.91 3.97
CA GLU A 623 5.66 34.49 3.37
C GLU A 623 5.37 33.00 3.60
N TYR A 624 6.37 32.14 3.39
CA TYR A 624 6.22 30.69 3.59
C TYR A 624 6.02 30.32 5.06
N CYS A 625 6.79 30.89 6.00
CA CYS A 625 6.62 30.67 7.43
C CYS A 625 5.27 31.18 7.94
N ASN A 626 4.83 32.36 7.51
CA ASN A 626 3.53 32.92 7.86
C ASN A 626 2.38 32.02 7.35
N SER A 627 2.52 31.42 6.15
CA SER A 627 1.54 30.46 5.61
C SER A 627 1.46 29.13 6.39
N GLN A 628 2.50 28.78 7.15
CA GLN A 628 2.50 27.61 8.05
C GLN A 628 1.86 27.95 9.41
N GLN A 629 2.17 29.11 9.99
CA GLN A 629 1.69 29.49 11.33
C GLN A 629 0.17 29.69 11.43
N TYR A 630 -0.50 30.10 10.36
CA TYR A 630 -1.96 30.31 10.35
C TYR A 630 -2.81 29.02 10.44
N ASN A 631 -2.20 27.83 10.46
CA ASN A 631 -2.91 26.55 10.55
C ASN A 631 -2.92 25.92 11.96
N GLY A 632 -2.55 26.66 13.02
CA GLY A 632 -2.50 26.11 14.38
C GLY A 632 -2.76 27.13 15.48
N GLY A 633 -4.04 27.47 15.74
CA GLY A 633 -4.42 28.25 16.93
C GLY A 633 -5.83 28.85 16.90
N SER A 634 -6.68 28.42 17.83
CA SER A 634 -7.86 29.09 18.40
C SER A 634 -8.74 30.01 17.53
N ARG A 635 -9.95 29.52 17.19
CA ARG A 635 -11.11 30.37 16.86
C ARG A 635 -11.65 31.07 18.12
N GLN A 636 -11.44 32.38 18.26
CA GLN A 636 -12.37 33.29 18.94
C GLN A 636 -12.05 34.77 18.60
N ASN A 637 -13.08 35.62 18.62
CA ASN A 637 -13.02 37.08 18.42
C ASN A 637 -12.40 37.60 17.10
N GLN A 638 -13.19 37.59 16.01
CA GLN A 638 -12.95 38.54 14.91
C GLN A 638 -14.20 39.01 14.15
N GLU A 639 -15.31 39.23 14.86
CA GLU A 639 -16.45 40.02 14.34
C GLU A 639 -16.38 41.46 14.86
N ALA A 640 -15.69 42.35 14.13
CA ALA A 640 -15.92 43.80 14.07
C ALA A 640 -14.75 44.54 13.37
N ARG A 641 -14.87 44.81 12.06
CA ARG A 641 -14.33 46.01 11.34
C ARG A 641 -14.52 45.92 9.82
N SER A 642 -15.74 46.18 9.36
CA SER A 642 -15.97 46.61 7.97
C SER A 642 -15.50 48.07 7.80
N GLY A 643 -14.40 48.29 7.08
CA GLY A 643 -13.81 49.62 6.86
C GLY A 643 -13.45 49.86 5.39
N ALA A 644 -13.99 50.92 4.79
CA ALA A 644 -13.92 51.16 3.35
C ALA A 644 -12.49 51.38 2.81
N TYR A 645 -12.24 50.89 1.59
CA TYR A 645 -11.09 51.31 0.77
C TYR A 645 -11.54 51.72 -0.64
N ARG A 646 -10.92 52.78 -1.18
CA ARG A 646 -11.31 53.41 -2.45
C ARG A 646 -10.77 52.65 -3.66
N ARG A 647 -11.56 52.59 -4.75
CA ARG A 647 -11.05 52.33 -6.10
C ARG A 647 -10.32 53.58 -6.64
N PRO A 648 -9.18 53.43 -7.33
CA PRO A 648 -8.74 54.39 -8.33
C PRO A 648 -9.60 54.27 -9.60
N GLN A 649 -9.80 55.38 -10.33
CA GLN A 649 -10.33 55.36 -11.68
C GLN A 649 -9.18 55.32 -12.69
N CYS A 650 -9.34 54.54 -13.76
CA CYS A 650 -8.62 54.77 -15.02
C CYS A 650 -9.67 54.77 -16.14
N VAL A 651 -9.59 55.79 -17.01
CA VAL A 651 -10.45 55.96 -18.18
C VAL A 651 -9.69 55.49 -19.41
N HIS A 652 -10.32 54.70 -20.27
CA HIS A 652 -10.30 54.92 -21.72
C HIS A 652 -11.30 54.02 -22.44
N ASP A 653 -11.83 54.55 -23.53
CA ASP A 653 -13.00 54.07 -24.25
C ASP A 653 -12.62 53.06 -25.35
N ARG A 654 -13.50 52.09 -25.59
CA ARG A 654 -13.78 51.62 -26.96
C ARG A 654 -15.12 50.89 -27.06
N GLU A 655 -15.67 50.91 -28.28
CA GLU A 655 -17.09 50.69 -28.53
C GLU A 655 -17.55 49.23 -28.47
N ALA A 656 -18.86 49.12 -28.23
CA ALA A 656 -19.64 47.93 -27.98
C ALA A 656 -19.65 46.85 -29.09
N ALA A 657 -19.77 45.60 -28.64
CA ALA A 657 -20.57 44.57 -29.29
C ALA A 657 -21.46 43.90 -28.21
N PRO A 658 -22.75 43.59 -28.48
CA PRO A 658 -23.68 43.16 -27.43
C PRO A 658 -23.56 41.66 -27.09
N PRO A 659 -23.58 41.26 -25.81
CA PRO A 659 -23.71 39.86 -25.40
C PRO A 659 -25.17 39.38 -25.55
N ALA A 660 -25.34 38.11 -25.90
CA ALA A 660 -26.65 37.48 -26.01
C ALA A 660 -27.32 37.28 -24.63
N GLN A 661 -28.64 37.48 -24.55
CA GLN A 661 -29.40 37.26 -23.32
C GLN A 661 -29.61 35.75 -23.09
N VAL A 662 -28.93 35.18 -22.09
CA VAL A 662 -29.24 33.83 -21.59
C VAL A 662 -30.51 33.91 -20.75
N LYS A 663 -31.57 33.25 -21.22
CA LYS A 663 -32.91 33.30 -20.63
C LYS A 663 -32.97 32.32 -19.44
N LEU A 664 -32.96 32.84 -18.22
CA LEU A 664 -33.04 32.04 -17.00
C LEU A 664 -34.42 31.35 -16.90
N VAL A 665 -34.45 30.02 -17.04
CA VAL A 665 -35.68 29.23 -16.92
C VAL A 665 -35.87 28.83 -15.44
N ALA A 666 -36.74 29.55 -14.74
CA ALA A 666 -37.19 29.13 -13.42
C ALA A 666 -38.05 27.85 -13.52
N ILE A 667 -37.69 26.84 -12.73
CA ILE A 667 -38.54 25.65 -12.52
C ILE A 667 -39.65 26.05 -11.55
N THR A 668 -40.90 25.97 -12.00
CA THR A 668 -42.06 26.40 -11.21
C THR A 668 -42.59 25.26 -10.30
N PRO A 669 -43.29 25.58 -9.19
CA PRO A 669 -43.68 24.59 -8.19
C PRO A 669 -44.67 23.50 -8.68
N GLU A 670 -45.33 23.69 -9.83
CA GLU A 670 -46.30 22.72 -10.36
C GLU A 670 -45.62 21.41 -10.77
N LYS A 671 -44.43 21.46 -11.39
CA LYS A 671 -43.69 20.26 -11.80
C LYS A 671 -43.25 19.36 -10.65
N LEU A 672 -43.17 19.88 -9.43
CA LEU A 672 -42.89 19.08 -8.24
C LEU A 672 -44.09 18.21 -7.79
N LYS A 673 -45.31 18.49 -8.28
CA LYS A 673 -46.53 17.76 -7.91
C LYS A 673 -46.84 16.60 -8.86
N GLU A 674 -46.49 16.71 -10.14
CA GLU A 674 -46.76 15.66 -11.13
C GLU A 674 -45.97 14.36 -10.85
N MET A 675 -44.76 14.47 -10.26
CA MET A 675 -43.94 13.31 -9.88
C MET A 675 -44.47 12.51 -8.67
N ALA A 676 -45.51 12.99 -7.97
CA ALA A 676 -46.07 12.30 -6.81
C ALA A 676 -47.27 11.39 -7.13
N ALA A 677 -47.71 11.32 -8.41
CA ALA A 677 -49.02 10.78 -8.79
C ALA A 677 -49.01 9.37 -9.44
N LEU A 678 -47.86 8.68 -9.50
CA LEU A 678 -47.73 7.35 -10.11
C LEU A 678 -47.23 6.30 -9.11
N SER A 679 -48.13 5.87 -8.22
CA SER A 679 -47.93 4.74 -7.31
C SER A 679 -49.26 4.01 -7.09
N CYS A 680 -49.56 3.05 -7.97
CA CYS A 680 -50.78 2.23 -7.92
C CYS A 680 -50.56 0.85 -8.56
N TYR A 681 -50.26 -0.17 -7.74
CA TYR A 681 -50.57 -1.58 -8.02
C TYR A 681 -50.91 -2.28 -6.68
N PRO A 682 -51.73 -3.35 -6.67
CA PRO A 682 -52.54 -3.71 -5.50
C PRO A 682 -51.83 -4.58 -4.45
N THR A 683 -52.49 -4.69 -3.30
CA THR A 683 -52.03 -5.42 -2.11
C THR A 683 -52.11 -6.94 -2.23
N SER A 684 -51.11 -7.58 -1.63
CA SER A 684 -51.02 -8.99 -1.23
C SER A 684 -52.35 -9.65 -0.83
N GLU A 685 -52.63 -10.82 -1.40
CA GLU A 685 -53.24 -11.94 -0.69
C GLU A 685 -52.71 -13.29 -1.25
N ALA A 686 -52.83 -14.36 -0.46
CA ALA A 686 -52.42 -15.74 -0.77
C ALA A 686 -50.91 -16.03 -1.08
N LEU A 687 -50.12 -16.34 -0.04
CA LEU A 687 -49.60 -17.71 0.12
C LEU A 687 -49.09 -17.99 1.56
N GLN A 688 -49.78 -18.85 2.30
CA GLN A 688 -49.27 -19.51 3.51
C GLN A 688 -49.32 -21.04 3.32
N SER A 689 -48.23 -21.64 2.86
CA SER A 689 -47.97 -23.10 2.92
C SER A 689 -46.53 -23.44 2.53
N ALA A 690 -46.12 -24.69 2.79
CA ALA A 690 -44.80 -25.27 2.54
C ALA A 690 -43.65 -24.89 3.51
N LYS A 691 -43.79 -25.32 4.79
CA LYS A 691 -42.66 -25.68 5.67
C LYS A 691 -42.82 -27.13 6.15
N ALA A 692 -42.51 -28.09 5.27
CA ALA A 692 -42.41 -29.51 5.59
C ALA A 692 -41.57 -30.21 4.49
N ALA A 693 -40.87 -31.29 4.87
CA ALA A 693 -39.75 -31.90 4.12
C ALA A 693 -38.55 -30.95 3.94
N GLU A 694 -37.31 -31.42 3.78
CA GLU A 694 -36.85 -32.81 3.62
C GLU A 694 -35.64 -33.10 4.54
N ALA A 695 -35.62 -34.27 5.19
CA ALA A 695 -34.62 -34.59 6.21
C ALA A 695 -34.31 -36.09 6.30
N ALA A 696 -33.67 -36.67 5.26
CA ALA A 696 -33.14 -38.02 5.32
C ALA A 696 -32.06 -38.31 4.25
N SER A 697 -30.77 -38.32 4.64
CA SER A 697 -29.76 -39.27 4.09
C SER A 697 -28.41 -39.12 4.80
N ARG A 698 -27.99 -40.16 5.54
CA ARG A 698 -26.62 -40.33 6.07
C ARG A 698 -26.18 -41.77 5.75
N PRO A 699 -25.10 -41.99 4.98
CA PRO A 699 -24.48 -43.31 4.90
C PRO A 699 -23.48 -43.50 6.07
N LEU A 700 -23.30 -44.76 6.47
CA LEU A 700 -22.28 -45.20 7.44
C LEU A 700 -20.97 -45.61 6.71
N PRO A 701 -19.82 -45.61 7.39
CA PRO A 701 -18.56 -46.11 6.83
C PRO A 701 -18.46 -47.65 6.88
N THR A 702 -17.51 -48.22 6.15
CA THR A 702 -17.08 -49.62 6.25
C THR A 702 -15.56 -49.70 5.97
N GLU A 703 -14.93 -50.83 6.26
CA GLU A 703 -13.53 -50.91 6.71
C GLU A 703 -12.39 -50.83 5.67
N ILE A 704 -11.25 -50.31 6.16
CA ILE A 704 -9.83 -50.66 5.88
C ILE A 704 -9.49 -51.33 4.53
N PRO A 705 -8.61 -50.69 3.74
CA PRO A 705 -7.48 -51.41 3.13
C PRO A 705 -6.10 -50.73 3.30
N LYS A 706 -5.04 -51.55 3.30
CA LYS A 706 -3.66 -51.15 2.93
C LYS A 706 -3.39 -51.61 1.48
N PRO A 707 -2.32 -51.09 0.82
CA PRO A 707 -1.97 -49.71 0.60
C PRO A 707 -2.19 -49.39 -0.90
N MET A 708 -3.07 -48.44 -1.23
CA MET A 708 -3.47 -48.25 -2.64
C MET A 708 -2.53 -47.31 -3.40
N ALA A 709 -1.92 -47.85 -4.47
CA ALA A 709 -1.78 -47.08 -5.69
C ALA A 709 -3.15 -47.03 -6.41
N ASN A 710 -3.47 -45.91 -7.05
CA ASN A 710 -4.60 -45.69 -7.97
C ASN A 710 -6.03 -45.99 -7.46
N VAL A 711 -6.80 -44.93 -7.17
CA VAL A 711 -8.28 -44.92 -7.26
C VAL A 711 -8.71 -43.61 -7.95
N PRO A 712 -9.59 -43.65 -8.97
CA PRO A 712 -10.03 -42.46 -9.70
C PRO A 712 -11.23 -41.74 -9.05
N PRO A 713 -11.50 -40.47 -9.39
CA PRO A 713 -12.72 -39.78 -8.98
C PRO A 713 -13.94 -40.29 -9.75
N SER A 714 -15.07 -40.46 -9.05
CA SER A 714 -16.38 -40.71 -9.67
C SER A 714 -17.41 -39.72 -9.12
N SER A 715 -18.06 -38.99 -10.02
CA SER A 715 -19.34 -38.34 -9.77
C SER A 715 -20.38 -38.95 -10.72
N ALA A 716 -21.63 -39.06 -10.27
CA ALA A 716 -22.67 -39.71 -11.03
C ALA A 716 -23.39 -38.71 -11.97
N CYS A 717 -23.11 -38.79 -13.27
CA CYS A 717 -23.93 -38.24 -14.33
C CYS A 717 -24.23 -39.35 -15.36
N THR A 718 -25.48 -39.46 -15.79
CA THR A 718 -25.95 -40.57 -16.63
C THR A 718 -25.75 -40.32 -18.13
N GLY A 719 -25.24 -41.33 -18.84
CA GLY A 719 -25.52 -41.54 -20.27
C GLY A 719 -24.51 -40.95 -21.26
N GLY A 720 -23.50 -41.75 -21.63
CA GLY A 720 -22.62 -41.47 -22.76
C GLY A 720 -21.49 -42.48 -22.86
N ALA A 721 -21.51 -43.34 -23.89
CA ALA A 721 -20.46 -44.34 -24.10
C ALA A 721 -19.23 -43.70 -24.75
N ALA A 722 -18.10 -43.71 -24.04
CA ALA A 722 -16.80 -43.25 -24.53
C ALA A 722 -15.71 -44.31 -24.29
N ALA A 723 -14.66 -44.31 -25.11
CA ALA A 723 -13.57 -45.26 -25.04
C ALA A 723 -12.75 -45.11 -23.72
N PRO A 724 -12.09 -46.18 -23.22
CA PRO A 724 -11.32 -46.12 -21.98
C PRO A 724 -10.14 -45.15 -22.11
N THR A 725 -10.23 -44.03 -21.39
CA THR A 725 -9.12 -43.10 -21.24
C THR A 725 -8.05 -43.70 -20.32
N ALA A 726 -6.79 -43.57 -20.71
CA ALA A 726 -5.67 -43.95 -19.85
C ALA A 726 -5.67 -43.10 -18.56
N PRO A 727 -5.22 -43.65 -17.41
CA PRO A 727 -5.17 -42.90 -16.16
C PRO A 727 -4.19 -41.72 -16.29
N CYS A 728 -4.71 -40.49 -16.31
CA CYS A 728 -3.88 -39.29 -16.29
C CYS A 728 -3.02 -39.29 -15.02
N GLY A 729 -1.69 -39.20 -15.20
CA GLY A 729 -0.75 -39.15 -14.08
C GLY A 729 -0.91 -37.88 -13.23
N ARG A 730 -0.35 -37.91 -12.02
CA ARG A 730 -0.34 -36.76 -11.09
C ARG A 730 0.40 -35.58 -11.72
N PHE A 731 -0.25 -34.41 -11.78
CA PHE A 731 0.35 -33.15 -12.23
C PHE A 731 -0.19 -31.95 -11.44
N TYR A 732 0.51 -30.83 -11.52
CA TYR A 732 0.04 -29.52 -11.07
C TYR A 732 -0.16 -28.58 -12.27
N ILE A 733 -1.01 -27.56 -12.11
CA ILE A 733 -1.21 -26.50 -13.13
C ILE A 733 -0.56 -25.21 -12.62
N ARG A 734 0.29 -24.59 -13.43
CA ARG A 734 1.01 -23.37 -13.07
C ARG A 734 0.05 -22.23 -12.72
N SER A 735 0.40 -21.45 -11.70
CA SER A 735 -0.39 -20.34 -11.17
C SER A 735 -1.78 -20.72 -10.62
N THR A 736 -2.07 -22.01 -10.41
CA THR A 736 -3.21 -22.42 -9.56
C THR A 736 -2.83 -22.37 -8.08
N LEU A 737 -3.84 -22.15 -7.24
CA LEU A 737 -3.72 -22.19 -5.78
C LEU A 737 -3.98 -23.62 -5.29
N VAL A 738 -3.03 -24.21 -4.57
CA VAL A 738 -3.21 -25.47 -3.84
C VAL A 738 -3.59 -25.15 -2.39
N SER A 739 -4.46 -25.96 -1.79
CA SER A 739 -4.82 -25.86 -0.37
C SER A 739 -3.72 -26.43 0.55
N LEU A 740 -2.47 -26.01 0.34
CA LEU A 740 -1.31 -26.32 1.18
C LEU A 740 -0.80 -25.01 1.83
N ARG A 741 -0.24 -25.16 3.03
CA ARG A 741 0.44 -24.11 3.80
C ARG A 741 1.65 -24.75 4.49
N SER A 742 2.60 -23.96 4.99
CA SER A 742 3.57 -24.51 5.94
C SER A 742 2.87 -24.76 7.29
N ASP A 743 3.09 -25.95 7.87
CA ASP A 743 2.59 -26.37 9.18
C ASP A 743 3.51 -27.46 9.78
N GLU A 744 3.07 -28.18 10.82
CA GLU A 744 3.85 -29.25 11.49
C GLU A 744 4.28 -30.36 10.51
N THR A 745 3.51 -30.60 9.46
CA THR A 745 3.67 -31.68 8.48
C THR A 745 4.10 -31.21 7.09
N HIS A 746 3.88 -29.94 6.74
CA HIS A 746 4.14 -29.41 5.41
C HIS A 746 5.12 -28.23 5.43
N GLU A 747 6.00 -28.16 4.43
CA GLU A 747 7.00 -27.09 4.27
C GLU A 747 7.03 -26.61 2.82
N LEU A 748 6.64 -25.34 2.57
CA LEU A 748 6.61 -24.76 1.22
C LEU A 748 7.89 -23.95 0.93
N ARG A 749 8.53 -24.18 -0.23
CA ARG A 749 9.78 -23.52 -0.61
C ARG A 749 9.71 -22.88 -2.02
N PRO A 750 9.56 -21.53 -2.12
CA PRO A 750 9.45 -20.78 -3.38
C PRO A 750 10.80 -20.65 -4.12
N LEU A 751 11.39 -21.76 -4.58
CA LEU A 751 12.59 -21.73 -5.41
C LEU A 751 12.25 -21.76 -6.91
N GLY A 752 12.94 -20.93 -7.69
CA GLY A 752 12.86 -20.97 -9.17
C GLY A 752 13.83 -21.98 -9.80
N SER A 753 14.93 -22.29 -9.10
CA SER A 753 15.93 -23.29 -9.47
C SER A 753 16.46 -23.99 -8.21
N MET A 754 16.70 -25.30 -8.28
CA MET A 754 17.29 -26.04 -7.15
C MET A 754 18.73 -25.63 -6.84
N LYS A 755 19.41 -24.87 -7.70
CA LYS A 755 20.72 -24.25 -7.42
C LYS A 755 20.67 -23.21 -6.29
N GLN A 756 19.47 -22.81 -5.86
CA GLN A 756 19.21 -21.96 -4.70
C GLN A 756 18.91 -22.76 -3.41
N ALA A 757 18.84 -24.10 -3.48
CA ALA A 757 18.55 -24.95 -2.32
C ALA A 757 19.84 -25.31 -1.56
N SER A 758 19.99 -24.77 -0.35
CA SER A 758 21.07 -25.19 0.55
C SER A 758 20.82 -26.62 1.05
N ALA A 759 21.79 -27.51 0.82
CA ALA A 759 21.80 -28.87 1.36
C ALA A 759 21.75 -28.87 2.91
N ARG A 760 22.40 -27.90 3.57
CA ARG A 760 22.36 -27.74 5.02
C ARG A 760 20.94 -27.39 5.51
N THR A 761 20.25 -26.49 4.82
CA THR A 761 18.85 -26.14 5.15
C THR A 761 17.92 -27.34 4.97
N LEU A 762 18.11 -28.12 3.90
CA LEU A 762 17.33 -29.35 3.69
C LEU A 762 17.64 -30.42 4.76
N ALA A 763 18.90 -30.61 5.13
CA ALA A 763 19.28 -31.52 6.21
C ALA A 763 18.62 -31.15 7.55
N ASN A 764 18.61 -29.86 7.90
CA ASN A 764 17.96 -29.35 9.11
C ASN A 764 16.44 -29.57 9.07
N LEU A 765 15.79 -29.36 7.92
CA LEU A 765 14.36 -29.59 7.73
C LEU A 765 13.99 -31.07 7.83
N VAL A 766 14.72 -31.95 7.14
CA VAL A 766 14.52 -33.40 7.20
C VAL A 766 14.75 -33.91 8.63
N CYS A 767 15.81 -33.48 9.31
CA CYS A 767 16.06 -33.76 10.72
C CYS A 767 14.87 -33.33 11.61
N SER A 768 14.38 -32.11 11.44
CA SER A 768 13.23 -31.61 12.22
C SER A 768 11.93 -32.38 11.96
N PHE A 769 11.66 -32.77 10.71
CA PHE A 769 10.48 -33.55 10.35
C PHE A 769 10.55 -35.00 10.87
N LEU A 770 11.71 -35.67 10.77
CA LEU A 770 11.91 -37.00 11.35
C LEU A 770 11.59 -37.01 12.86
N ASN A 771 11.95 -35.94 13.57
CA ASN A 771 11.74 -35.80 15.01
C ASN A 771 10.29 -35.45 15.42
N THR A 772 9.38 -35.24 14.47
CA THR A 772 7.92 -35.19 14.74
C THR A 772 7.30 -36.60 14.84
N TRP A 773 7.97 -37.62 14.30
CA TRP A 773 7.45 -38.98 14.07
C TRP A 773 6.16 -39.06 13.20
N LYS A 774 5.70 -37.94 12.65
CA LYS A 774 4.57 -37.84 11.71
C LYS A 774 5.10 -38.01 10.26
N PRO A 775 4.25 -38.36 9.28
CA PRO A 775 4.59 -38.23 7.86
C PRO A 775 4.56 -36.76 7.47
N CYS A 776 5.63 -36.27 6.84
CA CYS A 776 5.81 -34.87 6.47
C CYS A 776 6.26 -34.72 5.01
N SER A 777 6.05 -33.54 4.41
CA SER A 777 6.41 -33.26 3.01
C SER A 777 6.98 -31.86 2.80
N ILE A 778 8.12 -31.76 2.11
CA ILE A 778 8.73 -30.51 1.63
C ILE A 778 8.38 -30.33 0.15
N TYR A 779 7.82 -29.18 -0.22
CA TYR A 779 7.42 -28.84 -1.59
C TYR A 779 8.28 -27.72 -2.15
N TYR A 780 9.20 -28.05 -3.06
CA TYR A 780 9.94 -27.05 -3.83
C TYR A 780 9.15 -26.65 -5.09
N GLY A 781 9.02 -25.35 -5.33
CA GLY A 781 8.30 -24.82 -6.49
C GLY A 781 6.80 -24.55 -6.25
N ILE A 782 6.31 -24.73 -5.02
CA ILE A 782 5.07 -24.12 -4.54
C ILE A 782 5.49 -22.89 -3.69
N SER A 783 4.85 -21.74 -3.90
CA SER A 783 5.13 -20.55 -3.09
C SER A 783 4.36 -20.55 -1.75
N LEU A 784 4.82 -19.75 -0.78
CA LEU A 784 4.29 -19.73 0.60
C LEU A 784 2.78 -19.42 0.69
N ASP A 785 2.26 -18.77 -0.35
CA ASP A 785 0.85 -18.45 -0.59
C ASP A 785 0.07 -19.59 -1.29
N GLY A 786 0.64 -20.80 -1.37
CA GLY A 786 0.02 -22.00 -1.96
C GLY A 786 0.04 -22.06 -3.49
N PHE A 787 0.57 -21.05 -4.20
CA PHE A 787 0.56 -21.03 -5.67
C PHE A 787 1.63 -21.93 -6.30
N VAL A 788 1.24 -22.74 -7.27
CA VAL A 788 2.16 -23.55 -8.08
C VAL A 788 3.01 -22.64 -8.99
N ARG A 789 4.32 -22.65 -8.81
CA ARG A 789 5.28 -21.97 -9.70
C ARG A 789 6.04 -22.95 -10.60
N GLY A 790 6.40 -24.09 -10.01
CA GLY A 790 7.31 -25.10 -10.55
C GLY A 790 8.77 -24.65 -10.52
N VAL A 791 9.66 -25.57 -10.18
CA VAL A 791 11.12 -25.42 -10.34
C VAL A 791 11.48 -25.90 -11.74
N MET A 792 12.32 -25.14 -12.46
CA MET A 792 12.86 -25.59 -13.74
C MET A 792 13.95 -26.64 -13.50
N LEU A 793 13.79 -27.83 -14.09
CA LEU A 793 14.69 -28.98 -13.92
C LEU A 793 14.77 -29.81 -15.20
N ASN A 794 15.98 -30.11 -15.67
CA ASN A 794 16.23 -31.08 -16.73
C ASN A 794 16.34 -32.53 -16.17
N HIS A 795 16.69 -33.52 -16.99
CA HIS A 795 16.85 -34.92 -16.52
C HIS A 795 18.04 -35.09 -15.56
N GLU A 796 19.19 -34.52 -15.90
CA GLU A 796 20.44 -34.63 -15.13
C GLU A 796 20.31 -33.94 -13.76
N GLU A 797 19.66 -32.78 -13.70
CA GLU A 797 19.38 -32.03 -12.47
C GLU A 797 18.42 -32.78 -11.55
N ARG A 798 17.45 -33.53 -12.08
CA ARG A 798 16.57 -34.40 -11.27
C ARG A 798 17.34 -35.55 -10.62
N ASP A 799 18.20 -36.22 -11.37
CA ASP A 799 18.97 -37.36 -10.84
C ASP A 799 20.14 -36.91 -9.95
N ALA A 800 20.76 -35.76 -10.24
CA ALA A 800 21.75 -35.15 -9.36
C ALA A 800 21.11 -34.64 -8.06
N LEU A 801 19.89 -34.10 -8.09
CA LEU A 801 19.15 -33.74 -6.87
C LEU A 801 18.85 -34.99 -6.02
N ARG A 802 18.40 -36.09 -6.63
CA ARG A 802 18.22 -37.38 -5.92
C ARG A 802 19.50 -37.82 -5.22
N ARG A 803 20.60 -37.95 -5.96
CA ARG A 803 21.92 -38.30 -5.40
C ARG A 803 22.36 -37.34 -4.28
N GLY A 804 22.06 -36.04 -4.41
CA GLY A 804 22.35 -35.03 -3.39
C GLY A 804 21.52 -35.21 -2.11
N ILE A 805 20.24 -35.58 -2.25
CA ILE A 805 19.35 -35.91 -1.13
C ILE A 805 19.79 -37.22 -0.47
N ASP A 806 20.08 -38.26 -1.23
CA ASP A 806 20.55 -39.55 -0.73
C ASP A 806 21.88 -39.40 0.05
N PHE A 807 22.81 -38.61 -0.47
CA PHE A 807 24.08 -38.28 0.20
C PHE A 807 23.86 -37.50 1.50
N MET A 808 23.00 -36.48 1.49
CA MET A 808 22.64 -35.69 2.67
C MET A 808 21.97 -36.57 3.75
N VAL A 809 21.07 -37.48 3.34
CA VAL A 809 20.42 -38.47 4.21
C VAL A 809 21.43 -39.44 4.83
N GLY A 810 22.44 -39.87 4.06
CA GLY A 810 23.54 -40.70 4.56
C GLY A 810 24.33 -40.07 5.71
N ASN A 811 24.25 -38.76 5.89
CA ASN A 811 24.90 -38.01 6.97
C ASN A 811 24.03 -37.81 8.23
N LEU A 812 22.74 -38.16 8.19
CA LEU A 812 21.87 -38.15 9.38
C LEU A 812 22.17 -39.34 10.31
N ARG A 813 21.95 -39.19 11.61
CA ARG A 813 22.19 -40.23 12.63
C ARG A 813 20.97 -40.41 13.53
N PRO A 814 20.49 -41.66 13.77
CA PRO A 814 20.89 -42.89 13.08
C PRO A 814 20.54 -42.85 11.58
N HIS A 815 21.18 -43.71 10.78
CA HIS A 815 20.96 -43.76 9.34
C HIS A 815 19.49 -44.05 9.00
N LEU A 816 18.96 -43.39 7.97
CA LEU A 816 17.59 -43.64 7.49
C LEU A 816 17.48 -44.95 6.72
N THR A 817 16.28 -45.52 6.74
CA THR A 817 15.87 -46.54 5.76
C THR A 817 15.44 -45.87 4.46
N SER A 818 15.49 -46.60 3.34
CA SER A 818 14.89 -46.17 2.07
C SER A 818 13.36 -46.02 2.11
N THR A 819 12.72 -46.43 3.21
CA THR A 819 11.29 -46.20 3.47
C THR A 819 11.01 -44.99 4.37
N SER A 820 12.05 -44.28 4.83
CA SER A 820 11.94 -43.10 5.70
C SER A 820 12.01 -41.76 4.94
N ILE A 821 12.37 -41.77 3.65
CA ILE A 821 12.40 -40.59 2.79
C ILE A 821 12.26 -40.99 1.31
N GLY A 822 11.70 -40.11 0.48
CA GLY A 822 11.73 -40.25 -0.97
C GLY A 822 11.42 -38.96 -1.72
N VAL A 823 11.67 -38.95 -3.03
CA VAL A 823 11.67 -37.75 -3.88
C VAL A 823 10.84 -37.98 -5.16
N GLU A 824 9.68 -37.34 -5.24
CA GLU A 824 8.82 -37.32 -6.43
C GLU A 824 8.99 -36.00 -7.20
N PHE A 825 8.94 -36.08 -8.53
CA PHE A 825 9.02 -34.94 -9.44
C PHE A 825 7.68 -34.78 -10.16
N VAL A 826 6.74 -34.04 -9.56
CA VAL A 826 5.39 -33.88 -10.10
C VAL A 826 5.39 -32.78 -11.19
N PRO A 827 5.05 -33.09 -12.45
CA PRO A 827 5.12 -32.12 -13.55
C PRO A 827 4.15 -30.95 -13.38
N VAL A 828 4.58 -29.77 -13.82
CA VAL A 828 3.82 -28.51 -13.77
C VAL A 828 3.46 -28.08 -15.19
N LEU A 829 2.19 -28.27 -15.56
CA LEU A 829 1.63 -27.90 -16.86
C LEU A 829 1.30 -26.41 -16.90
N ARG A 830 1.17 -25.82 -18.09
CA ARG A 830 0.59 -24.47 -18.27
C ARG A 830 -0.94 -24.54 -18.33
N HIS A 831 -1.48 -25.60 -18.93
CA HIS A 831 -2.91 -25.89 -19.02
C HIS A 831 -3.18 -27.38 -18.75
N ALA A 832 -4.39 -27.73 -18.31
CA ALA A 832 -4.79 -29.11 -18.04
C ALA A 832 -4.84 -30.04 -19.27
N ALA A 833 -4.60 -29.51 -20.48
CA ALA A 833 -4.56 -30.25 -21.73
C ALA A 833 -3.12 -30.47 -22.26
N ASP A 834 -2.11 -29.86 -21.64
CA ASP A 834 -0.71 -30.10 -22.00
C ASP A 834 -0.29 -31.54 -21.57
N LYS A 835 0.69 -32.16 -22.24
CA LYS A 835 1.17 -33.49 -21.80
C LYS A 835 2.15 -33.39 -20.62
N PRO A 836 2.06 -34.28 -19.61
CA PRO A 836 3.06 -34.40 -18.53
C PRO A 836 4.50 -34.62 -19.03
N GLU A 837 4.68 -35.29 -20.16
CA GLU A 837 5.97 -35.58 -20.80
C GLU A 837 6.67 -34.32 -21.34
N GLU A 838 5.90 -33.28 -21.68
CA GLU A 838 6.38 -32.02 -22.26
C GLU A 838 6.69 -30.96 -21.17
N ALA A 839 6.60 -31.35 -19.88
CA ALA A 839 6.80 -30.45 -18.76
C ALA A 839 8.30 -30.13 -18.49
N HIS A 840 8.66 -28.86 -18.63
CA HIS A 840 9.98 -28.32 -18.23
C HIS A 840 10.04 -27.79 -16.79
N HIS A 841 8.94 -27.86 -16.05
CA HIS A 841 8.84 -27.40 -14.67
C HIS A 841 8.22 -28.49 -13.81
N TYR A 842 8.69 -28.63 -12.57
CA TYR A 842 8.27 -29.67 -11.63
C TYR A 842 8.07 -29.08 -10.24
N VAL A 843 7.09 -29.59 -9.49
CA VAL A 843 7.13 -29.53 -8.03
C VAL A 843 7.99 -30.69 -7.57
N VAL A 844 9.01 -30.43 -6.74
CA VAL A 844 9.76 -31.51 -6.08
C VAL A 844 9.11 -31.75 -4.73
N GLU A 845 8.60 -32.97 -4.53
CA GLU A 845 8.04 -33.41 -3.27
C GLU A 845 9.03 -34.34 -2.58
N VAL A 846 9.60 -33.86 -1.48
CA VAL A 846 10.45 -34.68 -0.60
C VAL A 846 9.60 -35.09 0.59
N TRP A 847 9.09 -36.32 0.57
CA TRP A 847 8.34 -36.89 1.69
C TRP A 847 9.31 -37.50 2.69
N VAL A 848 9.01 -37.33 3.99
CA VAL A 848 9.86 -37.70 5.13
C VAL A 848 8.99 -38.43 6.15
N ARG A 849 9.52 -39.49 6.77
CA ARG A 849 8.83 -40.24 7.81
C ARG A 849 9.79 -40.71 8.90
N GLY A 850 9.65 -40.10 10.09
CA GLY A 850 10.34 -40.56 11.29
C GLY A 850 9.88 -41.93 11.77
N VAL A 851 10.73 -42.59 12.56
CA VAL A 851 10.40 -43.84 13.25
C VAL A 851 10.30 -43.56 14.74
N HIS A 852 9.14 -43.73 15.36
CA HIS A 852 8.98 -43.63 16.82
C HIS A 852 9.72 -44.80 17.52
N PRO A 853 10.44 -44.59 18.65
CA PRO A 853 10.72 -43.33 19.36
C PRO A 853 12.15 -42.79 19.07
N VAL A 854 12.61 -42.87 17.82
CA VAL A 854 13.99 -42.53 17.43
C VAL A 854 14.15 -41.02 17.26
N THR A 855 15.06 -40.42 18.03
CA THR A 855 15.53 -39.05 17.77
C THR A 855 16.69 -39.06 16.78
N TYR A 856 16.64 -38.16 15.80
CA TYR A 856 17.63 -37.99 14.75
C TYR A 856 18.43 -36.69 14.94
N THR A 857 19.71 -36.74 14.59
CA THR A 857 20.63 -35.60 14.53
C THR A 857 21.29 -35.51 13.16
N THR A 858 21.91 -34.37 12.86
CA THR A 858 22.82 -34.23 11.72
C THR A 858 24.17 -34.93 12.00
N SER A 859 25.06 -34.93 11.00
CA SER A 859 26.48 -35.34 11.10
C SER A 859 27.23 -34.62 12.22
N ASP A 860 26.85 -33.35 12.45
CA ASP A 860 27.48 -32.43 13.39
C ASP A 860 27.06 -32.74 14.85
N GLY A 861 26.18 -33.74 15.06
CA GLY A 861 25.57 -34.09 16.35
C GLY A 861 24.35 -33.23 16.70
N GLU A 862 23.93 -32.33 15.81
CA GLU A 862 22.91 -31.32 16.11
C GLU A 862 21.49 -31.87 15.93
N CYS A 863 20.66 -31.69 16.96
CA CYS A 863 19.24 -32.00 16.89
C CYS A 863 18.45 -30.79 16.39
N TYR A 864 17.54 -31.03 15.45
CA TYR A 864 16.54 -30.05 15.03
C TYR A 864 15.15 -30.57 15.37
N LEU A 865 14.27 -29.68 15.83
CA LEU A 865 12.87 -29.95 16.15
C LEU A 865 11.97 -29.01 15.34
N ARG A 866 10.69 -29.34 15.19
CA ARG A 866 9.71 -28.50 14.50
C ARG A 866 8.47 -28.29 15.36
N GLU A 867 8.09 -27.04 15.57
CA GLU A 867 6.86 -26.67 16.26
C GLU A 867 6.03 -25.73 15.38
N GLY A 868 4.86 -26.21 14.95
CA GLY A 868 4.09 -25.53 13.90
C GLY A 868 4.86 -25.46 12.59
N ASP A 869 4.89 -24.28 11.98
CA ASP A 869 5.64 -24.00 10.74
C ASP A 869 7.14 -23.75 10.95
N MET A 870 7.61 -23.66 12.20
CA MET A 870 9.00 -23.32 12.53
C MET A 870 9.86 -24.55 12.87
N SER A 871 10.98 -24.72 12.16
CA SER A 871 12.04 -25.66 12.52
C SER A 871 13.22 -24.94 13.19
N TYR A 872 13.68 -25.44 14.35
CA TYR A 872 14.74 -24.81 15.15
C TYR A 872 15.79 -25.84 15.63
N ARG A 873 17.01 -25.35 15.92
CA ARG A 873 18.08 -26.14 16.56
C ARG A 873 17.78 -26.25 18.04
N ALA A 874 17.72 -27.48 18.56
CA ALA A 874 17.28 -27.77 19.92
C ALA A 874 18.46 -28.15 20.83
N GLY A 875 18.49 -27.61 22.05
CA GLY A 875 19.41 -28.03 23.08
C GLY A 875 18.99 -29.37 23.71
N SER A 876 19.91 -30.03 24.41
CA SER A 876 19.66 -31.33 25.04
C SER A 876 18.45 -31.34 26.00
N ASP A 877 18.13 -30.18 26.59
CA ASP A 877 17.00 -30.02 27.51
C ASP A 877 15.67 -29.90 26.75
N ASP A 878 15.65 -29.12 25.66
CA ASP A 878 14.51 -29.02 24.73
C ASP A 878 14.16 -30.39 24.14
N VAL A 879 15.18 -31.17 23.74
CA VAL A 879 15.02 -32.53 23.21
C VAL A 879 14.39 -33.48 24.24
N ARG A 880 14.79 -33.41 25.52
CA ARG A 880 14.17 -34.23 26.58
C ARG A 880 12.70 -33.84 26.82
N ALA A 881 12.41 -32.53 26.86
CA ALA A 881 11.04 -32.05 27.00
C ALA A 881 10.15 -32.44 25.80
N TRP A 882 10.71 -32.36 24.59
CA TRP A 882 10.06 -32.77 23.35
C TRP A 882 9.71 -34.26 23.33
N ILE A 883 10.67 -35.14 23.64
CA ILE A 883 10.47 -36.59 23.67
C ILE A 883 9.33 -36.96 24.62
N VAL A 884 9.31 -36.39 25.84
CA VAL A 884 8.23 -36.63 26.81
C VAL A 884 6.88 -36.19 26.23
N ARG A 885 6.78 -34.95 25.71
CA ARG A 885 5.52 -34.41 25.19
C ARG A 885 4.95 -35.24 24.03
N VAL A 886 5.79 -35.64 23.08
CA VAL A 886 5.33 -36.40 21.90
C VAL A 886 5.06 -37.88 22.25
N GLN A 887 5.76 -38.46 23.23
CA GLN A 887 5.40 -39.78 23.78
C GLN A 887 4.05 -39.75 24.50
N GLU A 888 3.74 -38.69 25.26
CA GLU A 888 2.41 -38.49 25.85
C GLU A 888 1.32 -38.33 24.77
N GLU A 889 1.57 -37.54 23.72
CA GLU A 889 0.64 -37.40 22.58
C GLU A 889 0.40 -38.75 21.88
N HIS A 890 1.46 -39.51 21.57
CA HIS A 890 1.37 -40.81 20.90
C HIS A 890 0.59 -41.83 21.75
N TYR A 891 0.90 -41.92 23.05
CA TYR A 891 0.21 -42.82 23.98
C TYR A 891 -1.29 -42.49 24.10
N LEU A 892 -1.65 -41.20 24.14
CA LEU A 892 -3.04 -40.76 24.12
C LEU A 892 -3.74 -41.12 22.80
N GLN A 893 -3.07 -40.96 21.65
CA GLN A 893 -3.61 -41.36 20.34
C GLN A 893 -3.83 -42.88 20.25
N GLU A 894 -2.88 -43.70 20.72
CA GLU A 894 -3.00 -45.16 20.72
C GLU A 894 -4.11 -45.65 21.66
N ARG A 895 -4.26 -45.03 22.85
CA ARG A 895 -5.36 -45.34 23.78
C ARG A 895 -6.72 -44.99 23.19
N ASN A 896 -6.84 -43.83 22.53
CA ASN A 896 -8.08 -43.41 21.88
C ASN A 896 -8.41 -44.32 20.67
N ARG A 897 -7.39 -44.76 19.92
CA ARG A 897 -7.53 -45.74 18.82
C ARG A 897 -7.90 -47.15 19.30
N SER A 898 -7.51 -47.52 20.51
CA SER A 898 -7.85 -48.82 21.11
C SER A 898 -9.29 -48.85 21.62
N THR A 899 -9.70 -47.81 22.36
CA THR A 899 -11.08 -47.67 22.87
C THR A 899 -12.13 -47.58 21.76
N LEU A 900 -11.78 -46.99 20.60
CA LEU A 900 -12.66 -47.04 19.41
C LEU A 900 -12.90 -48.47 18.90
N LYS A 901 -11.88 -49.34 18.93
CA LYS A 901 -11.99 -50.74 18.46
C LYS A 901 -12.78 -51.64 19.42
N GLU A 902 -12.66 -51.40 20.72
CA GLU A 902 -13.42 -52.16 21.73
C GLU A 902 -14.93 -51.86 21.62
N GLY A 903 -15.30 -50.64 21.20
CA GLY A 903 -16.70 -50.26 20.92
C GLY A 903 -17.30 -50.85 19.65
N GLU A 904 -16.49 -51.42 18.74
CA GLU A 904 -16.95 -52.05 17.49
C GLU A 904 -16.98 -53.59 17.56
N SER A 905 -16.70 -54.18 18.73
CA SER A 905 -16.82 -55.63 18.92
C SER A 905 -18.30 -56.07 18.79
N PRO A 906 -18.66 -56.92 17.81
CA PRO A 906 -20.05 -57.26 17.55
C PRO A 906 -20.63 -58.11 18.69
N ALA A 907 -21.74 -57.65 19.27
CA ALA A 907 -22.48 -58.38 20.29
C ALA A 907 -23.17 -59.62 19.68
N ALA A 908 -22.40 -60.71 19.52
CA ALA A 908 -22.90 -62.04 19.19
C ALA A 908 -23.75 -62.57 20.36
N GLY A 909 -25.04 -62.25 20.33
CA GLY A 909 -25.97 -62.61 21.40
C GLY A 909 -26.36 -64.09 21.36
N ASP A 910 -25.64 -64.92 22.11
CA ASP A 910 -26.14 -66.25 22.51
C ASP A 910 -27.38 -66.07 23.39
N ALA A 911 -28.55 -66.37 22.81
CA ALA A 911 -29.83 -66.23 23.50
C ALA A 911 -30.03 -67.37 24.51
N PRO A 912 -30.18 -67.07 25.82
CA PRO A 912 -30.41 -68.12 26.82
C PRO A 912 -31.81 -68.71 26.67
N SER A 913 -31.88 -70.03 26.49
CA SER A 913 -33.14 -70.76 26.34
C SER A 913 -33.55 -71.41 27.66
N SER A 914 -34.51 -70.81 28.39
CA SER A 914 -35.31 -71.54 29.39
C SER A 914 -36.63 -70.83 29.74
N LEU A 915 -37.74 -71.57 29.59
CA LEU A 915 -38.85 -71.74 30.54
C LEU A 915 -39.34 -70.53 31.37
N GLY A 916 -40.60 -70.15 31.13
CA GLY A 916 -41.38 -69.17 31.89
C GLY A 916 -42.80 -69.08 31.33
#